data_AF-A0A1I6IWG1-F1
#
_entry.id   AF-A0A1I6IWG1-F1
#
_cell.length_a   1.000
_cell.length_b   1.000
_cell.length_c   1.000
_cell.angle_alpha   90.00
_cell.angle_beta   90.00
_cell.angle_gamma   90.00
#
_symmetry.space_group_name_H-M   'P 1'
#
loop_
_entity.id
_entity.type
_entity.pdbx_description
1 polymer ?
#
loop_
_entity_poly.entity_id
_entity_poly.type
_entity_poly.pdbx_seq_one_letter_code
_entity_poly.pdbx_strand_id
1 'polypeptide(L)'
;MALTLHQALHGYSEGHRQLACSVQLTARDARLMLVMSDVSGPGVAQTGQPYLTGYPLTESGFYAFSKTWPAPEMPRPGCVWTHTILIEFSDLAALDTPSAIEKLFERPEPVNLHVYQAPLSVELNDAARGFPSQEEAELYSRMATALYENPQEQVWARRSEDFAAEAAVLALWDQQWPRLRRSFKFCTLTTRDRSQDGLVFDLQLAPGHGTKSTLRMASSGEGVEASSVASGIWLQELIRDASSAGRGPLRRVLRVLGADVLGGREAMLPICALHAAMSGPVEIGLKMAMSLVQTVPPLTSSDAAKSLVVRYVLNESWTLSDDSTSFVLDHLHLLGEHELGTYADILCRALWRSDPRALLALTRDGGNELREEFTRAARALSMEDVIAALPTLSEFAPPLLYLFPALATKPEFWAVTQAWPPALASEEVDVKSVPVFLAIMQGLSDERAISSALHMVRSPFVLLCAQTLLDEKLDELGEVRIYRWVRFACNDLEGVAGFLAHMERPSLSVLRLIADTVHPDAVPNDIGGDPWLHALSRLSSSTGPLSVDLYAYAFRRALGWRSKSSVELMSLSFEPLHQTVLRGELPESVRRPLEASLPWAPRPRADDLALRLRQAMARRLLSDRVASDVLLSVVNDDGLFAELLFEIDDNWGGPSYLKGLAEDRSARGSKSKRVRVLRDFVKRSSRFL
;
A
#
# COMPACT_ATOMS: atom_id res chain seq x y z
N MET A 1 45.39 -9.33 -6.59
CA MET A 1 45.46 -8.01 -7.26
C MET A 1 46.92 -7.72 -7.56
N ALA A 2 47.27 -7.33 -8.79
CA ALA A 2 48.64 -6.89 -9.10
C ALA A 2 48.78 -5.43 -8.66
N LEU A 3 49.72 -5.17 -7.73
CA LEU A 3 49.97 -3.86 -7.15
C LEU A 3 51.36 -3.39 -7.54
N THR A 4 51.48 -2.10 -7.83
CA THR A 4 52.78 -1.43 -8.03
C THR A 4 53.09 -0.64 -6.77
N LEU A 5 54.03 -1.13 -5.98
CA LEU A 5 54.44 -0.48 -4.73
C LEU A 5 55.77 0.24 -4.94
N HIS A 6 55.85 1.48 -4.48
CA HIS A 6 57.12 2.20 -4.45
C HIS A 6 57.90 1.84 -3.19
N GLN A 7 59.21 2.07 -3.19
CA GLN A 7 60.06 1.75 -2.06
C GLN A 7 61.22 2.73 -1.93
N ALA A 8 61.70 2.89 -0.70
CA ALA A 8 62.84 3.70 -0.35
C ALA A 8 63.71 2.99 0.68
N LEU A 9 65.02 3.25 0.61
CA LEU A 9 65.98 2.75 1.57
C LEU A 9 66.70 3.93 2.23
N HIS A 10 66.70 3.94 3.56
CA HIS A 10 67.48 4.86 4.37
C HIS A 10 68.52 4.10 5.19
N GLY A 11 69.65 4.76 5.39
CA GLY A 11 70.75 4.24 6.17
C GLY A 11 71.84 5.30 6.30
N TYR A 12 73.07 4.85 6.52
CA TYR A 12 74.17 5.74 6.91
C TYR A 12 75.25 5.82 5.83
N SER A 13 75.46 7.03 5.29
CA SER A 13 76.59 7.37 4.41
C SER A 13 76.96 8.83 4.68
N GLU A 14 78.00 9.04 5.50
CA GLU A 14 78.36 10.35 6.08
C GLU A 14 77.25 11.01 6.92
N GLY A 15 76.31 10.21 7.41
CA GLY A 15 75.11 10.65 8.14
C GLY A 15 73.90 9.81 7.73
N HIS A 16 72.81 9.92 8.50
CA HIS A 16 71.54 9.30 8.12
C HIS A 16 70.97 10.01 6.89
N ARG A 17 70.70 9.25 5.82
CA ARG A 17 70.19 9.78 4.55
C ARG A 17 69.40 8.76 3.76
N GLN A 18 68.66 9.25 2.78
CA GLN A 18 68.09 8.42 1.72
C GLN A 18 69.21 7.90 0.81
N LEU A 19 69.24 6.58 0.60
CA LEU A 19 70.23 5.89 -0.22
C LEU A 19 69.65 5.48 -1.57
N ALA A 20 68.37 5.09 -1.59
CA ALA A 20 67.63 4.75 -2.80
C ALA A 20 66.14 5.08 -2.61
N CYS A 21 65.46 5.44 -3.69
CA CYS A 21 64.00 5.60 -3.71
C CYS A 21 63.52 5.39 -5.15
N SER A 22 62.41 4.67 -5.32
CA SER A 22 61.85 4.37 -6.64
C SER A 22 60.84 5.40 -7.14
N VAL A 23 60.61 6.47 -6.38
CA VAL A 23 59.71 7.57 -6.73
C VAL A 23 60.27 8.90 -6.25
N GLN A 24 59.87 9.99 -6.91
CA GLN A 24 60.20 11.33 -6.46
C GLN A 24 59.11 11.84 -5.50
N LEU A 25 59.53 12.18 -4.27
CA LEU A 25 58.65 12.74 -3.24
C LEU A 25 58.76 14.27 -3.20
N THR A 26 57.75 14.94 -2.64
CA THR A 26 57.86 16.38 -2.34
C THR A 26 58.96 16.62 -1.32
N ALA A 27 59.53 17.84 -1.30
CA ALA A 27 60.58 18.20 -0.36
C ALA A 27 60.15 18.03 1.11
N ARG A 28 58.86 18.29 1.41
CA ARG A 28 58.29 18.13 2.74
C ARG A 28 58.18 16.66 3.12
N ASP A 29 57.66 15.82 2.24
CA ASP A 29 57.48 14.39 2.51
C ASP A 29 58.81 13.65 2.55
N ALA A 30 59.77 13.99 1.69
CA ALA A 30 61.14 13.48 1.76
C ALA A 30 61.82 13.84 3.09
N ARG A 31 61.62 15.08 3.58
CA ARG A 31 62.14 15.49 4.90
C ARG A 31 61.46 14.75 6.04
N LEU A 32 60.13 14.59 5.97
CA LEU A 32 59.37 13.82 6.96
C LEU A 32 59.87 12.36 7.00
N MET A 33 59.99 11.72 5.84
CA MET A 33 60.48 10.34 5.72
C MET A 33 61.92 10.20 6.20
N LEU A 34 62.79 11.18 5.96
CA LEU A 34 64.16 11.20 6.48
C LEU A 34 64.18 11.18 8.02
N VAL A 35 63.33 11.98 8.67
CA VAL A 35 63.19 11.99 10.14
C VAL A 35 62.59 10.67 10.63
N MET A 36 61.57 10.18 9.95
CA MET A 36 60.83 9.01 10.40
C MET A 36 61.56 7.68 10.17
N SER A 37 62.52 7.66 9.24
CA SER A 37 63.39 6.50 8.99
C SER A 37 64.60 6.43 9.90
N ASP A 38 64.87 7.45 10.72
CA ASP A 38 65.93 7.37 11.72
C ASP A 38 65.45 6.62 12.99
N VAL A 39 66.39 6.31 13.88
CA VAL A 39 66.13 5.59 15.13
C VAL A 39 65.03 6.27 15.97
N SER A 40 64.08 5.47 16.46
CA SER A 40 62.89 5.95 17.21
C SER A 40 63.18 6.46 18.62
N GLY A 41 64.43 6.64 18.99
CA GLY A 41 64.83 7.27 20.24
C GLY A 41 66.09 6.65 20.82
N PRO A 42 66.64 7.28 21.88
CA PRO A 42 67.81 6.75 22.58
C PRO A 42 67.54 5.35 23.12
N GLY A 43 68.49 4.43 23.03
CA GLY A 43 68.31 3.07 23.56
C GLY A 43 67.66 2.09 22.60
N VAL A 44 66.92 2.53 21.56
CA VAL A 44 66.16 1.63 20.69
C VAL A 44 67.06 0.73 19.85
N ALA A 45 68.10 1.27 19.21
CA ALA A 45 69.01 0.44 18.42
C ALA A 45 69.74 -0.62 19.29
N GLN A 46 69.91 -0.34 20.59
CA GLN A 46 70.54 -1.26 21.53
C GLN A 46 69.62 -2.43 21.94
N THR A 47 68.31 -2.36 21.71
CA THR A 47 67.40 -3.49 21.99
C THR A 47 67.60 -4.66 21.02
N GLY A 48 68.25 -4.42 19.87
CA GLY A 48 68.46 -5.45 18.84
C GLY A 48 67.18 -5.85 18.09
N GLN A 49 66.05 -5.23 18.38
CA GLN A 49 64.75 -5.61 17.80
C GLN A 49 64.37 -4.71 16.62
N PRO A 50 63.84 -5.29 15.52
CA PRO A 50 63.23 -4.49 14.47
C PRO A 50 61.87 -3.95 14.91
N TYR A 51 61.43 -2.89 14.24
CA TYR A 51 60.12 -2.30 14.48
C TYR A 51 59.51 -1.72 13.22
N LEU A 52 58.19 -1.57 13.25
CA LEU A 52 57.39 -1.01 12.18
C LEU A 52 56.98 0.42 12.50
N THR A 53 56.93 1.26 11.49
CA THR A 53 56.36 2.62 11.56
C THR A 53 55.46 2.86 10.37
N GLY A 54 54.22 3.26 10.60
CA GLY A 54 53.24 3.62 9.57
C GLY A 54 52.79 5.06 9.71
N TYR A 55 52.78 5.83 8.63
CA TYR A 55 52.30 7.22 8.60
C TYR A 55 52.03 7.70 7.16
N PRO A 56 51.11 8.67 6.96
CA PRO A 56 50.84 9.22 5.63
C PRO A 56 51.88 10.28 5.22
N LEU A 57 52.21 10.29 3.93
CA LEU A 57 52.89 11.33 3.18
C LEU A 57 51.85 12.06 2.33
N THR A 58 51.17 13.04 2.95
CA THR A 58 49.92 13.58 2.40
C THR A 58 50.10 14.37 1.10
N GLU A 59 51.25 15.04 0.91
CA GLU A 59 51.50 15.84 -0.29
C GLU A 59 51.84 14.96 -1.49
N SER A 60 52.48 13.82 -1.26
CA SER A 60 52.91 12.88 -2.30
C SER A 60 51.86 11.80 -2.58
N GLY A 61 50.78 11.71 -1.80
CA GLY A 61 49.71 10.74 -2.06
C GLY A 61 49.99 9.31 -1.58
N PHE A 62 50.99 9.11 -0.72
CA PHE A 62 51.45 7.79 -0.27
C PHE A 62 51.22 7.56 1.22
N TYR A 63 51.01 6.32 1.59
CA TYR A 63 51.20 5.83 2.95
C TYR A 63 52.58 5.19 3.06
N ALA A 64 53.41 5.70 3.95
CA ALA A 64 54.74 5.16 4.22
C ALA A 64 54.62 4.09 5.30
N PHE A 65 54.82 2.83 4.91
CA PHE A 65 54.94 1.70 5.82
C PHE A 65 56.40 1.28 5.86
N SER A 66 57.04 1.38 7.02
CA SER A 66 58.49 1.20 7.14
C SER A 66 58.83 0.12 8.15
N LYS A 67 59.87 -0.68 7.85
CA LYS A 67 60.52 -1.58 8.81
C LYS A 67 61.95 -1.12 9.03
N THR A 68 62.31 -0.97 10.30
CA THR A 68 63.62 -0.49 10.74
C THR A 68 64.34 -1.59 11.50
N TRP A 69 65.59 -1.86 11.15
CA TRP A 69 66.47 -2.82 11.81
C TRP A 69 67.69 -2.11 12.41
N PRO A 70 68.14 -2.51 13.62
CA PRO A 70 69.46 -2.12 14.10
C PRO A 70 70.56 -2.56 13.13
N ALA A 71 71.58 -1.71 12.94
CA ALA A 71 72.74 -1.99 12.09
C ALA A 71 74.03 -2.06 12.94
N PRO A 72 74.22 -3.12 13.77
CA PRO A 72 75.39 -3.26 14.63
C PRO A 72 76.71 -3.39 13.86
N GLU A 73 76.65 -3.75 12.58
CA GLU A 73 77.79 -3.77 11.66
C GLU A 73 78.38 -2.38 11.36
N MET A 74 77.64 -1.31 11.64
CA MET A 74 78.10 0.06 11.39
C MET A 74 79.01 0.57 12.53
N PRO A 75 80.02 1.40 12.25
CA PRO A 75 80.99 1.85 13.26
C PRO A 75 80.38 2.67 14.40
N ARG A 76 79.23 3.31 14.15
CA ARG A 76 78.59 4.25 15.08
C ARG A 76 77.41 3.58 15.80
N PRO A 77 77.35 3.60 17.14
CA PRO A 77 76.18 3.15 17.88
C PRO A 77 74.94 3.95 17.50
N GLY A 78 73.79 3.28 17.37
CA GLY A 78 72.53 3.93 16.99
C GLY A 78 72.21 3.89 15.50
N CYS A 79 73.11 3.38 14.65
CA CYS A 79 72.83 3.19 13.23
C CYS A 79 71.72 2.17 12.98
N VAL A 80 70.91 2.44 11.97
CA VAL A 80 69.79 1.62 11.55
C VAL A 80 69.71 1.54 10.03
N TRP A 81 69.07 0.47 9.55
CA TRP A 81 68.57 0.34 8.20
C TRP A 81 67.06 0.48 8.21
N THR A 82 66.51 1.28 7.30
CA THR A 82 65.04 1.38 7.16
C THR A 82 64.64 1.20 5.71
N HIS A 83 63.85 0.16 5.48
CA HIS A 83 63.14 -0.05 4.22
C HIS A 83 61.73 0.51 4.40
N THR A 84 61.34 1.41 3.52
CA THR A 84 60.00 2.00 3.46
C THR A 84 59.33 1.54 2.18
N ILE A 85 58.14 0.97 2.31
CA ILE A 85 57.22 0.70 1.20
C ILE A 85 56.21 1.85 1.17
N LEU A 86 56.08 2.46 0.00
CA LEU A 86 55.22 3.59 -0.29
C LEU A 86 54.01 3.07 -1.07
N ILE A 87 52.85 3.16 -0.45
CA ILE A 87 51.59 2.61 -0.97
C ILE A 87 50.71 3.78 -1.38
N GLU A 88 50.24 3.84 -2.62
CA GLU A 88 49.29 4.88 -3.01
C GLU A 88 48.01 4.79 -2.16
N PHE A 89 47.39 5.94 -1.87
CA PHE A 89 46.18 5.94 -1.05
C PHE A 89 45.00 5.19 -1.68
N SER A 90 44.92 5.18 -3.02
CA SER A 90 43.98 4.37 -3.81
C SER A 90 44.21 2.87 -3.59
N ASP A 91 45.46 2.43 -3.68
CA ASP A 91 45.84 1.03 -3.50
C ASP A 91 45.61 0.57 -2.06
N LEU A 92 45.99 1.39 -1.07
CA LEU A 92 45.75 1.09 0.34
C LEU A 92 44.26 0.95 0.67
N ALA A 93 43.40 1.72 -0.02
CA ALA A 93 41.96 1.66 0.13
C ALA A 93 41.36 0.37 -0.46
N ALA A 94 41.94 -0.14 -1.54
CA ALA A 94 41.50 -1.37 -2.20
C ALA A 94 41.96 -2.65 -1.49
N LEU A 95 43.03 -2.57 -0.69
CA LEU A 95 43.58 -3.71 0.02
C LEU A 95 42.65 -4.22 1.12
N ASP A 96 42.44 -5.53 1.14
CA ASP A 96 41.64 -6.14 2.18
C ASP A 96 42.41 -6.27 3.49
N THR A 97 43.67 -6.68 3.33
CA THR A 97 44.63 -7.00 4.39
C THR A 97 45.96 -6.27 4.12
N PRO A 98 46.07 -4.97 4.43
CA PRO A 98 47.32 -4.20 4.28
C PRO A 98 48.53 -4.81 4.98
N SER A 99 48.32 -5.52 6.09
CA SER A 99 49.38 -6.19 6.82
C SER A 99 50.15 -7.22 5.98
N ALA A 100 49.57 -7.71 4.88
CA ALA A 100 50.24 -8.63 3.96
C ALA A 100 51.53 -8.02 3.37
N ILE A 101 51.63 -6.70 3.29
CA ILE A 101 52.81 -5.96 2.82
C ILE A 101 54.02 -6.18 3.74
N GLU A 102 53.80 -6.52 5.01
CA GLU A 102 54.90 -6.77 5.96
C GLU A 102 55.83 -7.90 5.48
N LYS A 103 55.31 -8.83 4.67
CA LYS A 103 56.07 -9.95 4.09
C LYS A 103 57.09 -9.52 3.03
N LEU A 104 56.98 -8.30 2.52
CA LEU A 104 57.87 -7.76 1.49
C LEU A 104 59.14 -7.13 2.08
N PHE A 105 59.19 -6.93 3.40
CA PHE A 105 60.36 -6.37 4.04
C PHE A 105 61.47 -7.41 4.18
N GLU A 106 62.61 -7.08 3.62
CA GLU A 106 63.86 -7.81 3.82
C GLU A 106 64.90 -6.87 4.44
N ARG A 107 65.71 -7.40 5.37
CA ARG A 107 66.77 -6.60 5.97
C ARG A 107 67.79 -6.23 4.88
N PRO A 108 68.08 -4.94 4.66
CA PRO A 108 68.96 -4.52 3.58
C PRO A 108 70.39 -5.04 3.74
N GLU A 109 70.99 -5.46 2.63
CA GLU A 109 72.42 -5.80 2.56
C GLU A 109 73.18 -4.70 1.80
N PRO A 110 74.41 -4.32 2.22
CA PRO A 110 75.17 -3.23 1.62
C PRO A 110 75.48 -3.38 0.13
N VAL A 111 75.42 -4.59 -0.42
CA VAL A 111 75.87 -4.91 -1.78
C VAL A 111 74.79 -4.62 -2.84
N ASN A 112 73.51 -4.64 -2.47
CA ASN A 112 72.38 -4.63 -3.42
C ASN A 112 71.43 -3.44 -3.25
N LEU A 113 71.97 -2.25 -2.93
CA LEU A 113 71.14 -1.06 -2.67
C LEU A 113 70.36 -0.56 -3.90
N HIS A 114 70.81 -0.89 -5.12
CA HIS A 114 70.15 -0.47 -6.37
C HIS A 114 68.75 -1.06 -6.57
N VAL A 115 68.45 -2.22 -5.96
CA VAL A 115 67.13 -2.87 -6.09
C VAL A 115 66.00 -1.96 -5.59
N TYR A 116 66.28 -1.13 -4.59
CA TYR A 116 65.33 -0.19 -4.00
C TYR A 116 65.06 1.07 -4.86
N GLN A 117 65.73 1.21 -6.02
CA GLN A 117 65.44 2.27 -6.99
C GLN A 117 64.32 1.89 -7.97
N ALA A 118 63.93 0.61 -8.03
CA ALA A 118 62.83 0.14 -8.86
C ALA A 118 61.57 -0.08 -8.01
N PRO A 119 60.36 0.16 -8.56
CA PRO A 119 59.11 -0.24 -7.90
C PRO A 119 58.98 -1.77 -7.83
N LEU A 120 58.19 -2.25 -6.87
CA LEU A 120 57.84 -3.65 -6.68
C LEU A 120 56.52 -3.94 -7.39
N SER A 121 56.50 -4.91 -8.30
CA SER A 121 55.25 -5.48 -8.83
C SER A 121 54.93 -6.76 -8.05
N VAL A 122 53.88 -6.72 -7.24
CA VAL A 122 53.53 -7.83 -6.33
C VAL A 122 52.09 -8.28 -6.51
N GLU A 123 51.89 -9.58 -6.41
CA GLU A 123 50.58 -10.18 -6.21
C GLU A 123 50.44 -10.54 -4.74
N LEU A 124 49.70 -9.72 -4.00
CA LEU A 124 49.40 -10.01 -2.59
C LEU A 124 48.21 -10.98 -2.51
N ASN A 125 48.40 -12.06 -1.76
CA ASN A 125 47.31 -12.91 -1.30
C ASN A 125 46.74 -12.32 -0.01
N ASP A 126 45.48 -11.90 -0.04
CA ASP A 126 44.76 -11.20 1.04
C ASP A 126 44.48 -12.04 2.31
N ALA A 127 45.21 -13.12 2.53
CA ALA A 127 45.05 -13.93 3.74
C ALA A 127 45.61 -13.17 4.96
N ALA A 128 44.70 -12.53 5.71
CA ALA A 128 45.02 -11.99 7.03
C ALA A 128 45.48 -13.12 7.96
N ARG A 129 46.38 -12.78 8.88
CA ARG A 129 46.84 -13.69 9.91
C ARG A 129 45.95 -13.47 11.14
N GLY A 130 45.39 -14.56 11.68
CA GLY A 130 44.85 -14.53 13.04
C GLY A 130 45.97 -14.36 14.07
N PHE A 131 45.64 -14.26 15.35
CA PHE A 131 46.64 -14.16 16.41
C PHE A 131 47.40 -15.48 16.58
N PRO A 132 48.75 -15.48 16.45
CA PRO A 132 49.57 -16.66 16.72
C PRO A 132 49.53 -17.14 18.19
N SER A 133 49.42 -16.22 19.15
CA SER A 133 49.43 -16.51 20.59
C SER A 133 48.34 -15.78 21.39
N GLN A 134 48.11 -16.22 22.63
CA GLN A 134 47.16 -15.57 23.55
C GLN A 134 47.65 -14.17 23.97
N GLU A 135 48.95 -14.00 24.18
CA GLU A 135 49.56 -12.74 24.59
C GLU A 135 49.39 -11.65 23.52
N GLU A 136 49.45 -12.02 22.24
CA GLU A 136 49.18 -11.10 21.12
C GLU A 136 47.71 -10.67 21.10
N ALA A 137 46.78 -11.60 21.36
CA ALA A 137 45.34 -11.29 21.46
C ALA A 137 45.05 -10.38 22.67
N GLU A 138 45.72 -10.58 23.80
CA GLU A 138 45.61 -9.72 24.99
C GLU A 138 46.18 -8.32 24.73
N LEU A 139 47.35 -8.22 24.09
CA LEU A 139 47.92 -6.92 23.70
C LEU A 139 47.00 -6.19 22.72
N TYR A 140 46.50 -6.89 21.71
CA TYR A 140 45.50 -6.37 20.78
C TYR A 140 44.27 -5.83 21.54
N SER A 141 43.75 -6.59 22.50
CA SER A 141 42.56 -6.23 23.27
C SER A 141 42.76 -4.95 24.07
N ARG A 142 43.94 -4.79 24.70
CA ARG A 142 44.30 -3.56 25.42
C ARG A 142 44.44 -2.36 24.49
N MET A 143 45.10 -2.55 23.35
CA MET A 143 45.30 -1.46 22.37
C MET A 143 43.97 -1.05 21.71
N ALA A 144 43.12 -2.01 21.34
CA ALA A 144 41.78 -1.74 20.81
C ALA A 144 40.93 -0.97 21.84
N THR A 145 40.95 -1.40 23.10
CA THR A 145 40.27 -0.71 24.22
C THR A 145 40.71 0.74 24.29
N ALA A 146 42.01 1.00 24.44
CA ALA A 146 42.53 2.35 24.59
C ALA A 146 42.25 3.23 23.36
N LEU A 147 42.45 2.71 22.13
CA LEU A 147 42.28 3.46 20.89
C LEU A 147 40.85 3.88 20.63
N TYR A 148 39.88 2.99 20.89
CA TYR A 148 38.50 3.23 20.50
C TYR A 148 37.67 3.86 21.63
N GLU A 149 37.99 3.60 22.91
CA GLU A 149 37.37 4.33 24.03
C GLU A 149 37.88 5.76 24.17
N ASN A 150 39.09 6.05 23.68
CA ASN A 150 39.70 7.39 23.73
C ASN A 150 40.05 7.88 22.31
N PRO A 151 39.05 8.12 21.44
CA PRO A 151 39.26 8.33 20.00
C PRO A 151 40.01 9.62 19.65
N GLN A 152 40.14 10.57 20.59
CA GLN A 152 40.88 11.82 20.41
C GLN A 152 42.27 11.81 21.06
N GLU A 153 42.61 10.77 21.82
CA GLU A 153 43.85 10.72 22.60
C GLU A 153 44.94 9.92 21.91
N GLN A 154 46.19 10.25 22.26
CA GLN A 154 47.35 9.44 21.87
C GLN A 154 47.43 8.21 22.77
N VAL A 155 47.57 7.04 22.17
CA VAL A 155 47.66 5.78 22.90
C VAL A 155 49.08 5.25 22.87
N TRP A 156 49.53 4.70 23.99
CA TRP A 156 50.75 3.93 24.04
C TRP A 156 50.57 2.61 24.76
N ALA A 157 51.42 1.63 24.45
CA ALA A 157 51.39 0.30 25.05
C ALA A 157 52.79 -0.17 25.41
N ARG A 158 52.91 -1.08 26.38
CA ARG A 158 54.19 -1.74 26.66
C ARG A 158 54.42 -2.87 25.66
N ARG A 159 55.59 -2.85 25.03
CA ARG A 159 56.10 -3.91 24.18
C ARG A 159 56.77 -4.98 25.04
N SER A 160 56.33 -6.23 24.88
CA SER A 160 57.05 -7.38 25.42
C SER A 160 58.16 -7.80 24.45
N GLU A 161 59.23 -8.36 24.98
CA GLU A 161 60.29 -9.00 24.18
C GLU A 161 59.97 -10.47 23.87
N ASP A 162 58.95 -11.04 24.53
CA ASP A 162 58.64 -12.48 24.47
C ASP A 162 57.84 -12.89 23.22
N PHE A 163 57.18 -11.93 22.54
CA PHE A 163 56.34 -12.20 21.38
C PHE A 163 56.35 -11.03 20.37
N ALA A 164 55.87 -11.30 19.15
CA ALA A 164 55.87 -10.33 18.05
C ALA A 164 54.72 -9.32 18.18
N ALA A 165 54.93 -8.23 18.94
CA ALA A 165 53.94 -7.18 19.16
C ALA A 165 53.41 -6.54 17.87
N GLU A 166 54.18 -6.60 16.76
CA GLU A 166 53.78 -6.16 15.42
C GLU A 166 52.47 -6.80 14.95
N ALA A 167 52.25 -8.09 15.21
CA ALA A 167 51.07 -8.81 14.72
C ALA A 167 49.76 -8.19 15.26
N ALA A 168 49.76 -7.79 16.53
CA ALA A 168 48.61 -7.14 17.16
C ALA A 168 48.32 -5.75 16.57
N VAL A 169 49.37 -4.97 16.27
CA VAL A 169 49.23 -3.64 15.64
C VAL A 169 48.73 -3.76 14.20
N LEU A 170 49.24 -4.75 13.46
CA LEU A 170 48.82 -5.01 12.09
C LEU A 170 47.37 -5.51 12.01
N ALA A 171 46.92 -6.32 12.97
CA ALA A 171 45.52 -6.74 13.07
C ALA A 171 44.57 -5.55 13.27
N LEU A 172 44.96 -4.54 14.07
CA LEU A 172 44.21 -3.29 14.20
C LEU A 172 44.14 -2.54 12.87
N TRP A 173 45.27 -2.41 12.18
CA TRP A 173 45.35 -1.69 10.92
C TRP A 173 44.52 -2.34 9.80
N ASP A 174 44.48 -3.68 9.78
CA ASP A 174 43.67 -4.44 8.83
C ASP A 174 42.17 -4.16 9.00
N GLN A 175 41.69 -4.01 10.23
CA GLN A 175 40.27 -3.78 10.54
C GLN A 175 39.78 -2.37 10.27
N GLN A 176 40.69 -1.41 10.18
CA GLN A 176 40.33 -0.04 9.85
C GLN A 176 39.88 0.06 8.40
N TRP A 177 38.77 0.77 8.18
CA TRP A 177 38.29 1.11 6.84
C TRP A 177 39.25 2.08 6.13
N PRO A 178 39.17 2.22 4.80
CA PRO A 178 40.16 2.93 4.00
C PRO A 178 40.60 4.30 4.52
N ARG A 179 39.64 5.14 4.93
CA ARG A 179 39.95 6.49 5.43
C ARG A 179 40.70 6.46 6.76
N LEU A 180 40.21 5.68 7.72
CA LEU A 180 40.83 5.57 9.04
C LEU A 180 42.24 4.97 8.94
N ARG A 181 42.38 3.92 8.13
CA ARG A 181 43.64 3.24 7.84
C ARG A 181 44.69 4.16 7.23
N ARG A 182 44.29 5.03 6.29
CA ARG A 182 45.15 6.02 5.65
C ARG A 182 45.67 7.07 6.65
N SER A 183 44.85 7.43 7.63
CA SER A 183 45.21 8.41 8.65
C SER A 183 45.94 7.83 9.85
N PHE A 184 45.86 6.52 10.08
CA PHE A 184 46.42 5.86 11.25
C PHE A 184 47.95 5.96 11.26
N LYS A 185 48.51 6.38 12.39
CA LYS A 185 49.95 6.54 12.60
C LYS A 185 50.38 5.69 13.76
N PHE A 186 51.31 4.78 13.52
CA PHE A 186 51.77 3.87 14.57
C PHE A 186 53.27 3.64 14.53
N CYS A 187 53.84 3.33 15.70
CA CYS A 187 55.22 2.86 15.83
C CYS A 187 55.29 1.71 16.83
N THR A 188 55.82 0.55 16.43
CA THR A 188 55.83 -0.66 17.27
C THR A 188 57.00 -0.71 18.26
N LEU A 189 57.93 0.26 18.23
CA LEU A 189 58.97 0.44 19.24
C LEU A 189 59.50 1.88 19.25
N THR A 190 59.39 2.56 20.38
CA THR A 190 59.93 3.90 20.57
C THR A 190 60.24 4.16 22.04
N THR A 191 61.28 4.94 22.33
CA THR A 191 61.61 5.38 23.71
C THR A 191 61.25 6.84 23.98
N ARG A 192 60.76 7.55 22.97
CA ARG A 192 60.26 8.92 23.05
C ARG A 192 59.02 9.09 22.17
N ASP A 193 58.22 10.10 22.43
CA ASP A 193 57.12 10.45 21.53
C ASP A 193 57.68 10.79 20.13
N ARG A 194 57.16 10.10 19.11
CA ARG A 194 57.49 10.33 17.71
C ARG A 194 56.62 11.40 17.06
N SER A 195 55.67 11.95 17.80
CA SER A 195 54.80 13.02 17.33
C SER A 195 55.58 14.31 17.13
N GLN A 196 55.14 15.07 16.13
CA GLN A 196 55.70 16.37 15.77
C GLN A 196 54.59 17.25 15.20
N ASP A 197 54.84 18.55 15.01
CA ASP A 197 53.84 19.49 14.52
C ASP A 197 53.20 19.01 13.21
N GLY A 198 51.87 18.82 13.24
CA GLY A 198 51.08 18.32 12.12
C GLY A 198 51.12 16.79 11.92
N LEU A 199 51.83 16.03 12.76
CA LEU A 199 51.89 14.57 12.72
C LEU A 199 51.87 13.98 14.13
N VAL A 200 50.67 13.75 14.65
CA VAL A 200 50.43 13.15 15.98
C VAL A 200 50.23 11.64 15.83
N PHE A 201 51.01 10.82 16.54
CA PHE A 201 50.87 9.36 16.47
C PHE A 201 49.66 8.86 17.27
N ASP A 202 48.89 7.95 16.66
CA ASP A 202 47.72 7.33 17.29
C ASP A 202 48.12 6.22 18.26
N LEU A 203 49.14 5.42 17.91
CA LEU A 203 49.61 4.27 18.69
C LEU A 203 51.13 4.18 18.73
N GLN A 204 51.71 4.13 19.94
CA GLN A 204 53.15 3.98 20.13
C GLN A 204 53.49 2.89 21.15
N LEU A 205 54.41 2.00 20.84
CA LEU A 205 54.83 0.95 21.77
C LEU A 205 56.17 1.30 22.42
N ALA A 206 56.22 1.30 23.74
CA ALA A 206 57.42 1.57 24.54
C ALA A 206 58.03 0.26 25.11
N PRO A 207 59.36 0.17 25.31
CA PRO A 207 59.97 -1.01 25.93
C PRO A 207 59.36 -1.35 27.30
N GLY A 208 59.11 -2.64 27.56
CA GLY A 208 58.52 -3.11 28.82
C GLY A 208 59.45 -3.08 30.05
N HIS A 209 60.77 -2.95 29.84
CA HIS A 209 61.76 -2.98 30.91
C HIS A 209 62.07 -1.58 31.46
N GLY A 210 61.61 -1.31 32.69
CA GLY A 210 61.91 -0.09 33.46
C GLY A 210 60.70 0.40 34.23
N THR A 211 60.71 0.29 35.56
CA THR A 211 59.59 0.58 36.48
C THR A 211 59.10 2.05 36.49
N LYS A 212 59.62 2.93 35.62
CA LYS A 212 59.28 4.37 35.58
C LYS A 212 59.23 4.99 34.16
N SER A 213 59.28 4.21 33.09
CA SER A 213 59.26 4.76 31.72
C SER A 213 57.82 5.07 31.29
N THR A 214 57.26 6.21 31.74
CA THR A 214 56.08 6.77 31.07
C THR A 214 56.52 7.46 29.78
N LEU A 215 55.94 7.06 28.65
CA LEU A 215 56.14 7.77 27.39
C LEU A 215 55.47 9.13 27.51
N ARG A 216 56.24 10.19 27.73
CA ARG A 216 55.70 11.56 27.81
C ARG A 216 55.39 12.06 26.40
N MET A 217 54.12 12.38 26.16
CA MET A 217 53.65 12.91 24.88
C MET A 217 53.89 14.42 24.81
N ALA A 218 54.29 14.91 23.64
CA ALA A 218 54.63 16.32 23.44
C ALA A 218 53.39 17.24 23.49
N SER A 219 52.22 16.74 23.06
CA SER A 219 51.00 17.53 22.84
C SER A 219 49.99 17.53 23.99
N SER A 220 49.94 16.49 24.85
CA SER A 220 48.82 16.29 25.79
C SER A 220 49.22 15.87 27.22
N GLY A 221 50.52 15.79 27.55
CA GLY A 221 50.97 15.31 28.86
C GLY A 221 51.22 13.79 28.88
N GLU A 222 50.59 13.05 29.79
CA GLU A 222 50.62 11.58 29.76
C GLU A 222 49.52 11.07 28.82
N GLY A 223 49.91 10.46 27.69
CA GLY A 223 48.96 9.78 26.80
C GLY A 223 48.33 8.56 27.48
N VAL A 224 47.29 7.97 26.88
CA VAL A 224 46.55 6.85 27.45
C VAL A 224 47.38 5.55 27.34
N GLU A 225 47.71 4.94 28.47
CA GLU A 225 48.36 3.62 28.51
C GLU A 225 47.32 2.50 28.25
N ALA A 226 47.57 1.68 27.24
CA ALA A 226 46.82 0.46 26.93
C ALA A 226 47.10 -0.64 27.98
N SER A 227 46.54 -0.46 29.17
CA SER A 227 46.71 -1.33 30.35
C SER A 227 45.46 -2.13 30.71
N SER A 228 44.27 -1.61 30.35
CA SER A 228 42.98 -2.24 30.62
C SER A 228 42.39 -2.92 29.38
N VAL A 229 41.45 -3.84 29.61
CA VAL A 229 40.65 -4.51 28.58
C VAL A 229 39.18 -4.22 28.85
N ALA A 230 38.47 -3.72 27.84
CA ALA A 230 37.03 -3.50 27.95
C ALA A 230 36.26 -4.84 28.06
N SER A 231 35.12 -4.84 28.73
CA SER A 231 34.22 -6.00 28.81
C SER A 231 33.08 -5.98 27.80
N GLY A 232 33.03 -4.97 26.92
CA GLY A 232 31.93 -4.76 25.98
C GLY A 232 31.90 -5.77 24.83
N ILE A 233 30.68 -6.06 24.34
CA ILE A 233 30.44 -6.97 23.21
C ILE A 233 31.18 -6.50 21.94
N TRP A 234 31.30 -5.18 21.76
CA TRP A 234 32.01 -4.57 20.63
C TRP A 234 33.46 -5.08 20.50
N LEU A 235 34.14 -5.30 21.63
CA LEU A 235 35.53 -5.76 21.63
C LEU A 235 35.60 -7.26 21.27
N GLN A 236 34.64 -8.05 21.74
CA GLN A 236 34.54 -9.47 21.39
C GLN A 236 34.33 -9.67 19.88
N GLU A 237 33.51 -8.82 19.26
CA GLU A 237 33.31 -8.83 17.80
C GLU A 237 34.61 -8.52 17.05
N LEU A 238 35.36 -7.52 17.50
CA LEU A 238 36.67 -7.17 16.93
C LEU A 238 37.71 -8.28 17.10
N ILE A 239 37.81 -8.89 18.28
CA ILE A 239 38.72 -10.01 18.53
C ILE A 239 38.36 -11.20 17.64
N ARG A 240 37.05 -11.52 17.51
CA ARG A 240 36.57 -12.61 16.65
C ARG A 240 36.93 -12.37 15.19
N ASP A 241 36.68 -11.16 14.68
CA ASP A 241 37.03 -10.76 13.32
C ASP A 241 38.54 -10.88 13.06
N ALA A 242 39.37 -10.31 13.94
CA ALA A 242 40.83 -10.36 13.83
C ALA A 242 41.37 -11.79 13.86
N SER A 243 40.78 -12.65 14.69
CA SER A 243 41.16 -14.08 14.78
C SER A 243 40.76 -14.87 13.52
N SER A 244 39.72 -14.44 12.81
CA SER A 244 39.11 -15.15 11.67
C SER A 244 39.74 -14.85 10.30
N ALA A 245 40.94 -14.26 10.27
CA ALA A 245 41.63 -13.89 9.03
C ALA A 245 40.79 -12.97 8.10
N GLY A 246 39.98 -12.07 8.67
CA GLY A 246 39.27 -11.03 7.90
C GLY A 246 38.12 -11.53 7.02
N ARG A 247 37.69 -12.79 7.18
CA ARG A 247 36.56 -13.39 6.43
C ARG A 247 35.21 -13.22 7.12
N GLY A 248 35.17 -12.52 8.25
CA GLY A 248 33.97 -12.31 9.05
C GLY A 248 32.99 -11.29 8.46
N PRO A 249 31.70 -11.35 8.85
CA PRO A 249 30.69 -10.37 8.44
C PRO A 249 31.00 -8.95 8.93
N LEU A 250 31.67 -8.81 10.09
CA LEU A 250 32.05 -7.52 10.66
C LEU A 250 32.96 -6.72 9.72
N ARG A 251 33.94 -7.37 9.06
CA ARG A 251 34.85 -6.67 8.14
C ARG A 251 34.11 -5.95 7.01
N ARG A 252 33.07 -6.59 6.48
CA ARG A 252 32.22 -5.99 5.43
C ARG A 252 31.46 -4.79 5.97
N VAL A 253 30.86 -4.91 7.16
CA VAL A 253 30.12 -3.82 7.81
C VAL A 253 31.04 -2.63 8.13
N LEU A 254 32.23 -2.88 8.66
CA LEU A 254 33.23 -1.83 8.93
C LEU A 254 33.62 -1.07 7.65
N ARG A 255 33.76 -1.74 6.51
CA ARG A 255 34.06 -1.08 5.23
C ARG A 255 32.89 -0.26 4.69
N VAL A 256 31.69 -0.85 4.67
CA VAL A 256 30.49 -0.17 4.14
C VAL A 256 30.16 1.06 4.97
N LEU A 257 30.11 0.92 6.30
CA LEU A 257 29.77 2.02 7.19
C LEU A 257 30.92 3.01 7.35
N GLY A 258 32.16 2.53 7.44
CA GLY A 258 33.33 3.41 7.57
C GLY A 258 33.55 4.32 6.36
N ALA A 259 33.08 3.94 5.17
CA ALA A 259 33.12 4.80 3.99
C ALA A 259 32.12 5.97 4.04
N ASP A 260 30.97 5.75 4.68
CA ASP A 260 29.86 6.70 4.75
C ASP A 260 29.96 7.63 5.98
N VAL A 261 30.44 7.10 7.10
CA VAL A 261 30.54 7.86 8.36
C VAL A 261 31.62 8.94 8.25
N LEU A 262 31.30 10.18 8.67
CA LEU A 262 32.24 11.32 8.64
C LEU A 262 33.29 11.31 9.77
N GLY A 263 33.19 10.41 10.74
CA GLY A 263 34.08 10.30 11.91
C GLY A 263 35.35 9.45 11.73
N GLY A 264 36.26 9.55 12.70
CA GLY A 264 37.48 8.75 12.84
C GLY A 264 37.30 7.52 13.74
N ARG A 265 38.17 7.38 14.74
CA ARG A 265 38.17 6.24 15.68
C ARG A 265 36.87 6.13 16.48
N GLU A 266 36.17 7.24 16.71
CA GLU A 266 34.92 7.31 17.46
C GLU A 266 33.77 6.53 16.83
N ALA A 267 33.84 6.23 15.52
CA ALA A 267 32.83 5.46 14.82
C ALA A 267 32.96 3.94 15.04
N MET A 268 34.13 3.45 15.48
CA MET A 268 34.40 2.02 15.62
C MET A 268 33.44 1.32 16.61
N LEU A 269 33.29 1.91 17.80
CA LEU A 269 32.41 1.44 18.86
C LEU A 269 30.93 1.34 18.38
N PRO A 270 30.31 2.43 17.86
CA PRO A 270 28.95 2.37 17.32
C PRO A 270 28.75 1.33 16.21
N ILE A 271 29.69 1.22 15.27
CA ILE A 271 29.57 0.25 14.15
C ILE A 271 29.59 -1.19 14.69
N CYS A 272 30.49 -1.50 15.63
CA CYS A 272 30.54 -2.82 16.25
C CYS A 272 29.29 -3.12 17.07
N ALA A 273 28.76 -2.13 17.81
CA ALA A 273 27.51 -2.27 18.54
C ALA A 273 26.31 -2.53 17.61
N LEU A 274 26.25 -1.86 16.46
CA LEU A 274 25.22 -2.07 15.46
C LEU A 274 25.30 -3.49 14.86
N HIS A 275 26.50 -3.94 14.50
CA HIS A 275 26.72 -5.32 14.01
C HIS A 275 26.29 -6.36 15.05
N ALA A 276 26.66 -6.15 16.32
CA ALA A 276 26.29 -7.04 17.41
C ALA A 276 24.76 -7.07 17.63
N ALA A 277 24.09 -5.92 17.54
CA ALA A 277 22.63 -5.84 17.64
C ALA A 277 21.94 -6.66 16.54
N MET A 278 22.40 -6.55 15.29
CA MET A 278 21.82 -7.30 14.16
C MET A 278 22.16 -8.79 14.15
N SER A 279 23.25 -9.19 14.81
CA SER A 279 23.66 -10.59 14.93
C SER A 279 23.03 -11.31 16.13
N GLY A 280 22.36 -10.57 17.02
CA GLY A 280 21.72 -11.10 18.22
C GLY A 280 20.29 -11.60 17.98
N PRO A 281 19.54 -11.88 19.07
CA PRO A 281 18.12 -12.23 18.98
C PRO A 281 17.30 -11.10 18.35
N VAL A 282 16.54 -11.42 17.30
CA VAL A 282 15.83 -10.46 16.43
C VAL A 282 15.02 -9.41 17.19
N GLU A 283 14.21 -9.79 18.17
CA GLU A 283 13.30 -8.85 18.87
C GLU A 283 14.06 -7.75 19.63
N ILE A 284 15.13 -8.12 20.32
CA ILE A 284 15.99 -7.18 21.06
C ILE A 284 16.90 -6.43 20.09
N GLY A 285 17.43 -7.15 19.10
CA GLY A 285 18.35 -6.66 18.08
C GLY A 285 17.75 -5.54 17.23
N LEU A 286 16.50 -5.70 16.77
CA LEU A 286 15.79 -4.71 15.96
C LEU A 286 15.65 -3.37 16.69
N LYS A 287 15.11 -3.40 17.93
CA LYS A 287 14.92 -2.19 18.75
C LYS A 287 16.26 -1.50 19.03
N MET A 288 17.29 -2.27 19.34
CA MET A 288 18.63 -1.73 19.59
C MET A 288 19.22 -1.11 18.32
N ALA A 289 19.14 -1.79 17.17
CA ALA A 289 19.67 -1.32 15.91
C ALA A 289 19.00 -0.01 15.46
N MET A 290 17.67 0.07 15.55
CA MET A 290 16.90 1.30 15.27
C MET A 290 17.32 2.44 16.20
N SER A 291 17.41 2.18 17.51
CA SER A 291 17.85 3.17 18.50
C SER A 291 19.26 3.70 18.21
N LEU A 292 20.20 2.83 17.85
CA LEU A 292 21.58 3.21 17.54
C LEU A 292 21.66 4.18 16.36
N VAL A 293 20.96 3.91 15.26
CA VAL A 293 20.96 4.79 14.07
C VAL A 293 20.13 6.06 14.25
N GLN A 294 19.36 6.18 15.33
CA GLN A 294 18.59 7.39 15.66
C GLN A 294 19.25 8.26 16.74
N THR A 295 20.10 7.69 17.59
CA THR A 295 20.63 8.39 18.79
C THR A 295 22.15 8.53 18.83
N VAL A 296 22.91 7.68 18.12
CA VAL A 296 24.38 7.66 18.21
C VAL A 296 25.02 8.45 17.07
N PRO A 297 25.71 9.58 17.31
CA PRO A 297 26.05 10.58 16.29
C PRO A 297 26.79 10.07 15.03
N PRO A 298 27.78 9.16 15.12
CA PRO A 298 28.40 8.60 13.93
C PRO A 298 27.42 7.83 13.03
N LEU A 299 26.36 7.24 13.59
CA LEU A 299 25.38 6.44 12.86
C LEU A 299 24.17 7.26 12.41
N THR A 300 23.77 8.29 13.15
CA THR A 300 22.62 9.15 12.80
C THR A 300 22.81 9.91 11.49
N SER A 301 24.06 10.23 11.17
CA SER A 301 24.42 10.90 9.92
C SER A 301 24.70 9.93 8.77
N SER A 302 24.67 8.61 9.01
CA SER A 302 25.02 7.58 8.02
C SER A 302 23.77 6.99 7.38
N ASP A 303 23.56 7.29 6.10
CA ASP A 303 22.48 6.69 5.32
C ASP A 303 22.77 5.23 5.01
N ALA A 304 24.04 4.83 4.88
CA ALA A 304 24.41 3.42 4.79
C ALA A 304 23.99 2.64 6.05
N ALA A 305 24.15 3.22 7.25
CA ALA A 305 23.74 2.59 8.51
C ALA A 305 22.21 2.45 8.58
N LYS A 306 21.46 3.53 8.29
CA LYS A 306 19.99 3.48 8.26
C LYS A 306 19.48 2.47 7.23
N SER A 307 20.07 2.46 6.04
CA SER A 307 19.70 1.55 4.95
C SER A 307 19.99 0.08 5.31
N LEU A 308 21.07 -0.21 6.05
CA LEU A 308 21.30 -1.56 6.61
C LEU A 308 20.22 -1.95 7.62
N VAL A 309 19.83 -1.04 8.53
CA VAL A 309 18.78 -1.32 9.53
C VAL A 309 17.42 -1.52 8.88
N VAL A 310 17.06 -0.71 7.87
CA VAL A 310 15.81 -0.88 7.12
C VAL A 310 15.75 -2.28 6.49
N ARG A 311 16.81 -2.73 5.82
CA ARG A 311 16.88 -4.08 5.25
C ARG A 311 16.80 -5.18 6.30
N TYR A 312 17.43 -4.97 7.45
CA TYR A 312 17.37 -5.90 8.57
C TYR A 312 15.94 -6.04 9.11
N VAL A 313 15.24 -4.91 9.30
CA VAL A 313 13.83 -4.88 9.72
C VAL A 313 12.93 -5.62 8.73
N LEU A 314 13.10 -5.37 7.44
CA LEU A 314 12.28 -5.96 6.38
C LEU A 314 12.54 -7.46 6.14
N ASN A 315 13.76 -7.94 6.38
CA ASN A 315 14.10 -9.36 6.21
C ASN A 315 13.74 -10.23 7.41
N GLU A 316 13.88 -9.71 8.62
CA GLU A 316 13.70 -10.52 9.84
C GLU A 316 12.26 -10.51 10.36
N SER A 317 11.43 -9.54 9.94
CA SER A 317 10.08 -9.39 10.45
C SER A 317 9.01 -9.55 9.37
N TRP A 318 8.30 -10.69 9.44
CA TRP A 318 7.10 -10.94 8.64
C TRP A 318 5.91 -10.04 9.04
N THR A 319 5.94 -9.49 10.26
CA THR A 319 4.91 -8.60 10.81
C THR A 319 5.56 -7.42 11.52
N LEU A 320 5.56 -6.26 10.86
CA LEU A 320 6.14 -5.04 11.40
C LEU A 320 5.30 -4.49 12.58
N SER A 321 5.98 -4.03 13.64
CA SER A 321 5.35 -3.19 14.66
C SER A 321 5.11 -1.78 14.14
N ASP A 322 4.29 -0.99 14.83
CA ASP A 322 4.03 0.40 14.45
C ASP A 322 5.33 1.23 14.42
N ASP A 323 6.19 1.08 15.44
CA ASP A 323 7.50 1.74 15.49
C ASP A 323 8.40 1.34 14.31
N SER A 324 8.41 0.05 13.95
CA SER A 324 9.22 -0.46 12.84
C SER A 324 8.68 0.05 11.50
N THR A 325 7.36 0.11 11.36
CA THR A 325 6.68 0.63 10.17
C THR A 325 7.01 2.10 9.95
N SER A 326 6.88 2.93 10.99
CA SER A 326 7.24 4.35 10.91
C SER A 326 8.71 4.54 10.55
N PHE A 327 9.61 3.79 11.20
CA PHE A 327 11.04 3.89 10.91
C PHE A 327 11.37 3.54 9.45
N VAL A 328 10.77 2.47 8.89
CA VAL A 328 10.99 2.11 7.48
C VAL A 328 10.41 3.16 6.55
N LEU A 329 9.24 3.73 6.86
CA LEU A 329 8.63 4.79 6.04
C LEU A 329 9.52 6.04 5.95
N ASP A 330 10.07 6.49 7.08
CA ASP A 330 10.94 7.68 7.14
C ASP A 330 12.20 7.50 6.29
N HIS A 331 12.61 6.25 6.06
CA HIS A 331 13.84 5.88 5.36
C HIS A 331 13.59 5.10 4.07
N LEU A 332 12.36 5.12 3.54
CA LEU A 332 11.96 4.36 2.35
C LEU A 332 12.77 4.76 1.11
N HIS A 333 13.18 6.03 1.03
CA HIS A 333 14.02 6.59 -0.04
C HIS A 333 15.43 5.97 -0.11
N LEU A 334 15.86 5.24 0.92
CA LEU A 334 17.16 4.55 0.95
C LEU A 334 17.13 3.16 0.32
N LEU A 335 15.96 2.69 -0.14
CA LEU A 335 15.79 1.42 -0.83
C LEU A 335 15.83 1.63 -2.35
N GLY A 336 16.46 0.70 -3.06
CA GLY A 336 16.43 0.67 -4.52
C GLY A 336 15.09 0.17 -5.08
N GLU A 337 14.82 0.46 -6.36
CA GLU A 337 13.62 0.03 -7.09
C GLU A 337 13.29 -1.47 -6.91
N HIS A 338 14.27 -2.34 -7.10
CA HIS A 338 14.09 -3.78 -6.98
C HIS A 338 13.72 -4.23 -5.55
N GLU A 339 14.24 -3.51 -4.54
CA GLU A 339 13.97 -3.79 -3.14
C GLU A 339 12.55 -3.37 -2.77
N LEU A 340 12.10 -2.22 -3.29
CA LEU A 340 10.72 -1.75 -3.09
C LEU A 340 9.71 -2.78 -3.61
N GLY A 341 9.90 -3.33 -4.80
CA GLY A 341 9.03 -4.38 -5.33
C GLY A 341 9.03 -5.66 -4.47
N THR A 342 10.18 -6.00 -3.89
CA THR A 342 10.32 -7.17 -3.01
C THR A 342 9.56 -6.99 -1.69
N TYR A 343 9.58 -5.79 -1.12
CA TYR A 343 9.04 -5.52 0.22
C TYR A 343 7.65 -4.85 0.22
N ALA A 344 7.14 -4.42 -0.93
CA ALA A 344 5.86 -3.72 -1.04
C ALA A 344 4.68 -4.50 -0.43
N ASP A 345 4.64 -5.83 -0.60
CA ASP A 345 3.53 -6.65 -0.08
C ASP A 345 3.47 -6.71 1.45
N ILE A 346 4.64 -6.71 2.10
CA ILE A 346 4.75 -6.73 3.57
C ILE A 346 4.44 -5.33 4.11
N LEU A 347 5.02 -4.29 3.50
CA LEU A 347 4.77 -2.90 3.87
C LEU A 347 3.31 -2.51 3.69
N CYS A 348 2.68 -2.89 2.57
CA CYS A 348 1.28 -2.62 2.31
C CYS A 348 0.36 -3.21 3.40
N ARG A 349 0.62 -4.46 3.82
CA ARG A 349 -0.16 -5.10 4.89
C ARG A 349 0.07 -4.45 6.26
N ALA A 350 1.32 -4.09 6.56
CA ALA A 350 1.64 -3.36 7.79
C ALA A 350 0.92 -2.01 7.83
N LEU A 351 0.98 -1.24 6.74
CA LEU A 351 0.32 0.07 6.63
C LEU A 351 -1.20 -0.05 6.66
N TRP A 352 -1.79 -1.03 5.97
CA TRP A 352 -3.25 -1.22 6.03
C TRP A 352 -3.74 -1.49 7.45
N ARG A 353 -2.93 -2.16 8.28
CA ARG A 353 -3.27 -2.46 9.66
C ARG A 353 -3.09 -1.25 10.60
N SER A 354 -2.02 -0.49 10.42
CA SER A 354 -1.65 0.60 11.35
C SER A 354 -2.18 1.96 10.92
N ASP A 355 -1.99 2.34 9.65
CA ASP A 355 -2.43 3.61 9.07
C ASP A 355 -2.77 3.48 7.57
N PRO A 356 -4.02 3.09 7.23
CA PRO A 356 -4.46 3.00 5.84
C PRO A 356 -4.36 4.33 5.08
N ARG A 357 -4.39 5.48 5.77
CA ARG A 357 -4.31 6.80 5.12
C ARG A 357 -2.92 7.04 4.56
N ALA A 358 -1.88 6.59 5.27
CA ALA A 358 -0.50 6.64 4.76
C ALA A 358 -0.35 5.80 3.49
N LEU A 359 -0.97 4.61 3.41
CA LEU A 359 -0.98 3.81 2.18
C LEU A 359 -1.67 4.54 1.02
N LEU A 360 -2.83 5.15 1.27
CA LEU A 360 -3.55 5.92 0.26
C LEU A 360 -2.73 7.14 -0.22
N ALA A 361 -1.99 7.78 0.67
CA ALA A 361 -1.08 8.87 0.30
C ALA A 361 0.08 8.36 -0.57
N LEU A 362 0.71 7.23 -0.22
CA LEU A 362 1.81 6.65 -1.01
C LEU A 362 1.37 6.25 -2.42
N THR A 363 0.18 5.65 -2.54
CA THR A 363 -0.36 5.22 -3.84
C THR A 363 -0.83 6.37 -4.72
N ARG A 364 -1.01 7.58 -4.19
CA ARG A 364 -1.45 8.76 -4.96
C ARG A 364 -0.32 9.76 -5.20
N ASP A 365 0.38 10.13 -4.14
CA ASP A 365 1.32 11.24 -4.09
C ASP A 365 2.79 10.76 -4.20
N GLY A 366 3.01 9.44 -4.15
CA GLY A 366 4.34 8.85 -4.31
C GLY A 366 4.92 9.02 -5.72
N GLY A 367 6.25 8.89 -5.81
CA GLY A 367 6.96 8.73 -7.08
C GLY A 367 6.39 7.57 -7.91
N ASN A 368 6.59 7.58 -9.23
CA ASN A 368 5.94 6.63 -10.13
C ASN A 368 6.14 5.17 -9.72
N GLU A 369 7.37 4.77 -9.39
CA GLU A 369 7.71 3.40 -8.98
C GLU A 369 7.00 2.99 -7.67
N LEU A 370 7.05 3.84 -6.65
CA LEU A 370 6.36 3.61 -5.37
C LEU A 370 4.86 3.44 -5.61
N ARG A 371 4.27 4.30 -6.43
CA ARG A 371 2.84 4.24 -6.75
C ARG A 371 2.49 2.95 -7.47
N GLU A 372 3.28 2.50 -8.43
CA GLU A 372 3.04 1.24 -9.16
C GLU A 372 3.12 0.02 -8.23
N GLU A 373 4.20 -0.11 -7.45
CA GLU A 373 4.40 -1.27 -6.57
C GLU A 373 3.40 -1.32 -5.42
N PHE A 374 3.11 -0.20 -4.78
CA PHE A 374 2.12 -0.17 -3.70
C PHE A 374 0.68 -0.30 -4.23
N THR A 375 0.37 0.15 -5.45
CA THR A 375 -0.95 -0.12 -6.06
C THR A 375 -1.13 -1.61 -6.34
N ARG A 376 -0.08 -2.27 -6.88
CA ARG A 376 -0.06 -3.72 -7.09
C ARG A 376 -0.25 -4.47 -5.77
N ALA A 377 0.52 -4.11 -4.74
CA ALA A 377 0.44 -4.74 -3.43
C ALA A 377 -0.92 -4.52 -2.75
N ALA A 378 -1.48 -3.29 -2.83
CA ALA A 378 -2.77 -2.96 -2.26
C ALA A 378 -3.90 -3.79 -2.88
N ARG A 379 -3.87 -4.02 -4.20
CA ARG A 379 -4.86 -4.86 -4.91
C ARG A 379 -4.89 -6.32 -4.43
N ALA A 380 -3.90 -6.79 -3.67
CA ALA A 380 -3.87 -8.12 -3.05
C ALA A 380 -4.51 -8.16 -1.65
N LEU A 381 -4.92 -7.02 -1.07
CA LEU A 381 -5.61 -6.98 0.21
C LEU A 381 -6.99 -7.65 0.13
N SER A 382 -7.44 -8.24 1.24
CA SER A 382 -8.73 -8.91 1.29
C SER A 382 -9.87 -7.89 1.24
N MET A 383 -10.92 -8.19 0.48
CA MET A 383 -12.07 -7.29 0.37
C MET A 383 -12.80 -7.12 1.72
N GLU A 384 -12.74 -8.14 2.59
CA GLU A 384 -13.32 -8.07 3.94
C GLU A 384 -12.59 -7.04 4.82
N ASP A 385 -11.26 -7.04 4.81
CA ASP A 385 -10.47 -6.04 5.53
C ASP A 385 -10.69 -4.63 4.97
N VAL A 386 -10.87 -4.52 3.65
CA VAL A 386 -11.14 -3.24 2.99
C VAL A 386 -12.50 -2.68 3.41
N ILE A 387 -13.55 -3.51 3.42
CA ILE A 387 -14.89 -3.12 3.86
C ILE A 387 -14.89 -2.73 5.33
N ALA A 388 -14.17 -3.48 6.19
CA ALA A 388 -14.07 -3.20 7.62
C ALA A 388 -13.42 -1.83 7.91
N ALA A 389 -12.51 -1.37 7.06
CA ALA A 389 -11.84 -0.07 7.19
C ALA A 389 -12.64 1.12 6.63
N LEU A 390 -13.69 0.90 5.84
CA LEU A 390 -14.46 1.99 5.21
C LEU A 390 -14.93 3.09 6.18
N PRO A 391 -15.45 2.80 7.39
CA PRO A 391 -15.94 3.83 8.30
C PRO A 391 -14.89 4.88 8.69
N THR A 392 -13.61 4.52 8.69
CA THR A 392 -12.52 5.44 9.04
C THR A 392 -11.94 6.17 7.83
N LEU A 393 -12.37 5.81 6.61
CA LEU A 393 -11.82 6.27 5.33
C LEU A 393 -12.88 6.84 4.39
N SER A 394 -14.05 7.22 4.92
CA SER A 394 -15.19 7.67 4.10
C SER A 394 -14.87 8.88 3.21
N GLU A 395 -13.92 9.73 3.62
CA GLU A 395 -13.43 10.89 2.86
C GLU A 395 -12.57 10.50 1.63
N PHE A 396 -12.10 9.26 1.53
CA PHE A 396 -11.23 8.77 0.47
C PHE A 396 -11.94 7.93 -0.59
N ALA A 397 -13.24 8.18 -0.85
CA ALA A 397 -14.02 7.39 -1.80
C ALA A 397 -13.38 7.26 -3.21
N PRO A 398 -12.87 8.33 -3.87
CA PRO A 398 -12.22 8.17 -5.17
C PRO A 398 -10.91 7.37 -5.14
N PRO A 399 -9.94 7.64 -4.23
CA PRO A 399 -8.74 6.80 -4.08
C PRO A 399 -9.04 5.33 -3.77
N LEU A 400 -10.06 5.05 -2.95
CA LEU A 400 -10.46 3.68 -2.63
C LEU A 400 -10.98 2.94 -3.85
N LEU A 401 -11.78 3.57 -4.71
CA LEU A 401 -12.26 2.95 -5.94
C LEU A 401 -11.16 2.74 -6.99
N TYR A 402 -10.16 3.63 -7.02
CA TYR A 402 -8.99 3.44 -7.88
C TYR A 402 -8.18 2.19 -7.49
N LEU A 403 -7.98 1.97 -6.19
CA LEU A 403 -7.28 0.78 -5.70
C LEU A 403 -8.15 -0.47 -5.77
N PHE A 404 -9.44 -0.35 -5.46
CA PHE A 404 -10.38 -1.45 -5.31
C PHE A 404 -11.67 -1.22 -6.12
N PRO A 405 -11.64 -1.35 -7.47
CA PRO A 405 -12.81 -1.13 -8.32
C PRO A 405 -14.03 -1.98 -7.94
N ALA A 406 -13.78 -3.19 -7.42
CA ALA A 406 -14.83 -4.11 -6.97
C ALA A 406 -15.68 -3.56 -5.80
N LEU A 407 -15.20 -2.55 -5.04
CA LEU A 407 -16.00 -1.86 -4.02
C LEU A 407 -17.24 -1.20 -4.63
N ALA A 408 -17.23 -0.82 -5.91
CA ALA A 408 -18.39 -0.21 -6.56
C ALA A 408 -19.63 -1.14 -6.55
N THR A 409 -19.43 -2.45 -6.50
CA THR A 409 -20.51 -3.46 -6.42
C THR A 409 -20.92 -3.81 -4.99
N LYS A 410 -20.35 -3.15 -3.98
CA LYS A 410 -20.61 -3.41 -2.56
C LYS A 410 -21.54 -2.33 -1.98
N PRO A 411 -22.76 -2.67 -1.50
CA PRO A 411 -23.66 -1.70 -0.88
C PRO A 411 -23.03 -0.94 0.30
N GLU A 412 -22.12 -1.58 1.04
CA GLU A 412 -21.42 -1.03 2.21
C GLU A 412 -20.59 0.21 1.86
N PHE A 413 -19.94 0.20 0.69
CA PHE A 413 -19.18 1.34 0.19
C PHE A 413 -20.06 2.58 0.02
N TRP A 414 -21.21 2.42 -0.65
CA TRP A 414 -22.15 3.51 -0.88
C TRP A 414 -22.85 3.95 0.41
N ALA A 415 -23.13 3.00 1.31
CA ALA A 415 -23.73 3.28 2.61
C ALA A 415 -22.84 4.15 3.50
N VAL A 416 -21.53 3.88 3.53
CA VAL A 416 -20.58 4.60 4.38
C VAL A 416 -20.14 5.93 3.74
N THR A 417 -19.78 5.91 2.47
CA THR A 417 -19.19 7.10 1.81
C THR A 417 -20.24 8.14 1.42
N GLN A 418 -21.48 7.71 1.15
CA GLN A 418 -22.53 8.54 0.52
C GLN A 418 -22.01 9.32 -0.70
N ALA A 419 -21.01 8.76 -1.39
CA ALA A 419 -20.27 9.46 -2.42
C ALA A 419 -21.13 9.72 -3.67
N TRP A 420 -20.82 10.80 -4.39
CA TRP A 420 -21.60 11.22 -5.55
C TRP A 420 -21.29 10.33 -6.76
N PRO A 421 -22.25 9.49 -7.25
CA PRO A 421 -21.92 8.48 -8.27
C PRO A 421 -21.32 9.05 -9.56
N PRO A 422 -21.78 10.19 -10.12
CA PRO A 422 -21.16 10.73 -11.33
C PRO A 422 -19.70 11.15 -11.16
N ALA A 423 -19.28 11.52 -9.94
CA ALA A 423 -17.90 11.92 -9.65
C ALA A 423 -16.95 10.72 -9.52
N LEU A 424 -17.49 9.51 -9.43
CA LEU A 424 -16.74 8.27 -9.23
C LEU A 424 -16.65 7.40 -10.50
N ALA A 425 -17.24 7.85 -11.61
CA ALA A 425 -17.12 7.16 -12.88
C ALA A 425 -15.67 7.19 -13.37
N SER A 426 -15.13 6.03 -13.76
CA SER A 426 -13.78 5.86 -14.28
C SER A 426 -13.74 4.78 -15.36
N GLU A 427 -12.57 4.55 -15.99
CA GLU A 427 -12.41 3.46 -16.96
C GLU A 427 -12.65 2.07 -16.34
N GLU A 428 -12.31 1.88 -15.06
CA GLU A 428 -12.48 0.61 -14.34
C GLU A 428 -13.84 0.50 -13.61
N VAL A 429 -14.55 1.62 -13.41
CA VAL A 429 -15.83 1.68 -12.69
C VAL A 429 -16.92 2.30 -13.54
N ASP A 430 -17.74 1.45 -14.16
CA ASP A 430 -18.98 1.88 -14.81
C ASP A 430 -20.13 1.95 -13.81
N VAL A 431 -20.38 3.16 -13.31
CA VAL A 431 -21.49 3.48 -12.39
C VAL A 431 -22.89 3.29 -13.00
N LYS A 432 -23.00 3.08 -14.33
CA LYS A 432 -24.26 2.76 -15.01
C LYS A 432 -24.46 1.26 -15.22
N SER A 433 -23.46 0.44 -14.92
CA SER A 433 -23.60 -1.01 -14.97
C SER A 433 -24.63 -1.48 -13.94
N VAL A 434 -25.41 -2.51 -14.28
CA VAL A 434 -26.46 -3.03 -13.39
C VAL A 434 -25.89 -3.41 -12.01
N PRO A 435 -24.81 -4.20 -11.87
CA PRO A 435 -24.32 -4.60 -10.55
C PRO A 435 -23.92 -3.42 -9.64
N VAL A 436 -23.28 -2.40 -10.22
CA VAL A 436 -22.90 -1.20 -9.46
C VAL A 436 -24.15 -0.40 -9.08
N PHE A 437 -25.09 -0.23 -10.00
CA PHE A 437 -26.31 0.52 -9.70
C PHE A 437 -27.20 -0.17 -8.66
N LEU A 438 -27.24 -1.51 -8.64
CA LEU A 438 -27.90 -2.26 -7.57
C LEU A 438 -27.27 -1.99 -6.20
N ALA A 439 -25.94 -1.90 -6.13
CA ALA A 439 -25.22 -1.56 -4.90
C ALA A 439 -25.45 -0.09 -4.48
N ILE A 440 -25.47 0.84 -5.44
CA ILE A 440 -25.84 2.25 -5.23
C ILE A 440 -27.22 2.34 -4.59
N MET A 441 -28.21 1.63 -5.15
CA MET A 441 -29.59 1.67 -4.66
C MET A 441 -29.73 1.13 -3.24
N GLN A 442 -28.99 0.08 -2.90
CA GLN A 442 -29.01 -0.52 -1.57
C GLN A 442 -28.24 0.32 -0.54
N GLY A 443 -27.19 1.03 -0.94
CA GLY A 443 -26.32 1.76 0.00
C GLY A 443 -26.68 3.24 0.20
N LEU A 444 -27.01 3.98 -0.87
CA LEU A 444 -27.22 5.43 -0.77
C LEU A 444 -28.49 5.79 0.02
N SER A 445 -28.36 6.84 0.83
CA SER A 445 -29.44 7.43 1.62
C SER A 445 -29.52 8.95 1.52
N ASP A 446 -28.48 9.63 1.00
CA ASP A 446 -28.53 11.06 0.72
C ASP A 446 -29.43 11.40 -0.49
N GLU A 447 -30.35 12.36 -0.32
CA GLU A 447 -31.33 12.72 -1.37
C GLU A 447 -30.68 13.36 -2.60
N ARG A 448 -29.61 14.13 -2.41
CA ARG A 448 -28.93 14.80 -3.52
C ARG A 448 -28.14 13.77 -4.33
N ALA A 449 -27.53 12.79 -3.68
CA ALA A 449 -26.85 11.68 -4.33
C ALA A 449 -27.83 10.79 -5.10
N ILE A 450 -28.97 10.44 -4.50
CA ILE A 450 -30.05 9.68 -5.16
C ILE A 450 -30.57 10.41 -6.40
N SER A 451 -30.90 11.70 -6.26
CA SER A 451 -31.40 12.52 -7.38
C SER A 451 -30.37 12.61 -8.52
N SER A 452 -29.10 12.82 -8.18
CA SER A 452 -27.99 12.86 -9.14
C SER A 452 -27.84 11.53 -9.90
N ALA A 453 -27.88 10.40 -9.19
CA ALA A 453 -27.82 9.08 -9.77
C ALA A 453 -29.00 8.80 -10.71
N LEU A 454 -30.22 9.22 -10.34
CA LEU A 454 -31.42 9.09 -11.16
C LEU A 454 -31.28 9.87 -12.48
N HIS A 455 -30.80 11.11 -12.43
CA HIS A 455 -30.58 11.91 -13.63
C HIS A 455 -29.57 11.27 -14.60
N MET A 456 -28.61 10.51 -14.08
CA MET A 456 -27.57 9.83 -14.86
C MET A 456 -28.09 8.64 -15.68
N VAL A 457 -29.00 7.82 -15.13
CA VAL A 457 -29.48 6.57 -15.77
C VAL A 457 -30.93 6.62 -16.26
N ARG A 458 -31.69 7.66 -15.88
CA ARG A 458 -33.13 7.85 -16.14
C ARG A 458 -34.02 6.85 -15.39
N SER A 459 -35.28 7.23 -15.20
CA SER A 459 -36.24 6.46 -14.40
C SER A 459 -36.52 5.02 -14.88
N PRO A 460 -36.59 4.69 -16.20
CA PRO A 460 -36.82 3.31 -16.62
C PRO A 460 -35.76 2.33 -16.12
N PHE A 461 -34.49 2.76 -16.08
CA PHE A 461 -33.38 1.94 -15.59
C PHE A 461 -33.47 1.75 -14.07
N VAL A 462 -33.78 2.82 -13.32
CA VAL A 462 -34.00 2.73 -11.86
C VAL A 462 -35.13 1.76 -11.52
N LEU A 463 -36.24 1.81 -12.25
CA LEU A 463 -37.39 0.92 -12.05
C LEU A 463 -37.06 -0.53 -12.39
N LEU A 464 -36.25 -0.77 -13.42
CA LEU A 464 -35.75 -2.10 -13.75
C LEU A 464 -34.85 -2.67 -12.63
N CYS A 465 -33.91 -1.86 -12.12
CA CYS A 465 -33.07 -2.26 -10.99
C CYS A 465 -33.87 -2.48 -9.69
N ALA A 466 -34.86 -1.63 -9.42
CA ALA A 466 -35.77 -1.80 -8.29
C ALA A 466 -36.51 -3.14 -8.38
N GLN A 467 -36.91 -3.54 -9.59
CA GLN A 467 -37.53 -4.83 -9.84
C GLN A 467 -36.62 -5.99 -9.43
N THR A 468 -35.37 -5.98 -9.91
CA THR A 468 -34.40 -7.02 -9.58
C THR A 468 -34.25 -7.18 -8.07
N LEU A 469 -34.14 -6.07 -7.33
CA LEU A 469 -33.94 -6.11 -5.87
C LEU A 469 -35.18 -6.59 -5.12
N LEU A 470 -36.37 -6.15 -5.51
CA LEU A 470 -37.61 -6.57 -4.84
C LEU A 470 -37.94 -8.03 -5.08
N ASP A 471 -37.54 -8.60 -6.23
CA ASP A 471 -37.71 -10.01 -6.53
C ASP A 471 -36.75 -10.91 -5.70
N GLU A 472 -35.63 -10.36 -5.19
CA GLU A 472 -34.63 -11.08 -4.38
C GLU A 472 -34.99 -11.25 -2.89
N LYS A 473 -36.14 -10.74 -2.43
CA LYS A 473 -36.61 -10.76 -1.02
C LYS A 473 -35.61 -10.13 -0.03
N LEU A 474 -35.48 -8.81 -0.11
CA LEU A 474 -34.69 -8.01 0.84
C LEU A 474 -35.28 -8.02 2.25
N ASP A 475 -34.51 -7.53 3.21
CA ASP A 475 -35.00 -7.20 4.55
C ASP A 475 -35.88 -5.92 4.55
N GLU A 476 -36.59 -5.66 5.65
CA GLU A 476 -37.51 -4.52 5.75
C GLU A 476 -36.80 -3.17 5.49
N LEU A 477 -35.56 -3.02 5.94
CA LEU A 477 -34.76 -1.82 5.71
C LEU A 477 -34.37 -1.66 4.23
N GLY A 478 -33.99 -2.75 3.56
CA GLY A 478 -33.73 -2.78 2.13
C GLY A 478 -34.96 -2.36 1.33
N GLU A 479 -36.13 -2.91 1.64
CA GLU A 479 -37.39 -2.53 0.98
C GLU A 479 -37.68 -1.02 1.10
N VAL A 480 -37.57 -0.46 2.31
CA VAL A 480 -37.79 0.98 2.54
C VAL A 480 -36.85 1.84 1.69
N ARG A 481 -35.58 1.43 1.54
CA ARG A 481 -34.61 2.13 0.68
C ARG A 481 -35.06 2.09 -0.78
N ILE A 482 -35.43 0.91 -1.29
CA ILE A 482 -35.87 0.75 -2.68
C ILE A 482 -37.16 1.54 -2.95
N TYR A 483 -38.09 1.58 -1.99
CA TYR A 483 -39.34 2.34 -2.12
C TYR A 483 -39.06 3.84 -2.33
N ARG A 484 -38.02 4.38 -1.68
CA ARG A 484 -37.61 5.76 -1.89
C ARG A 484 -37.13 6.00 -3.33
N TRP A 485 -36.34 5.09 -3.89
CA TRP A 485 -35.90 5.18 -5.29
C TRP A 485 -37.07 5.12 -6.27
N VAL A 486 -38.03 4.21 -6.05
CA VAL A 486 -39.23 4.13 -6.88
C VAL A 486 -40.02 5.44 -6.82
N ARG A 487 -40.17 6.05 -5.64
CA ARG A 487 -40.83 7.35 -5.49
C ARG A 487 -40.13 8.46 -6.27
N PHE A 488 -38.81 8.54 -6.21
CA PHE A 488 -38.06 9.52 -7.00
C PHE A 488 -38.19 9.26 -8.50
N ALA A 489 -38.11 8.00 -8.94
CA ALA A 489 -38.28 7.61 -10.34
C ALA A 489 -39.68 7.99 -10.88
N CYS A 490 -40.71 7.90 -10.03
CA CYS A 490 -42.08 8.25 -10.35
C CYS A 490 -42.31 9.76 -10.62
N ASN A 491 -41.34 10.63 -10.35
CA ASN A 491 -41.42 12.04 -10.75
C ASN A 491 -41.23 12.23 -12.27
N ASP A 492 -40.62 11.27 -12.97
CA ASP A 492 -40.51 11.25 -14.44
C ASP A 492 -41.64 10.39 -15.03
N LEU A 493 -42.80 11.01 -15.22
CA LEU A 493 -44.02 10.31 -15.68
C LEU A 493 -43.87 9.73 -17.09
N GLU A 494 -43.09 10.37 -17.97
CA GLU A 494 -42.77 9.84 -19.29
C GLU A 494 -41.88 8.59 -19.18
N GLY A 495 -40.88 8.63 -18.28
CA GLY A 495 -40.06 7.48 -17.95
C GLY A 495 -40.88 6.31 -17.38
N VAL A 496 -41.83 6.57 -16.49
CA VAL A 496 -42.76 5.55 -15.96
C VAL A 496 -43.60 4.94 -17.09
N ALA A 497 -44.18 5.77 -17.97
CA ALA A 497 -44.94 5.28 -19.12
C ALA A 497 -44.09 4.40 -20.04
N GLY A 498 -42.86 4.84 -20.34
CA GLY A 498 -41.90 4.09 -21.15
C GLY A 498 -41.54 2.75 -20.52
N PHE A 499 -41.27 2.72 -19.21
CA PHE A 499 -41.00 1.50 -18.46
C PHE A 499 -42.18 0.53 -18.55
N LEU A 500 -43.38 0.94 -18.14
CA LEU A 500 -44.59 0.11 -18.12
C LEU A 500 -44.93 -0.48 -19.49
N ALA A 501 -44.75 0.30 -20.57
CA ALA A 501 -45.05 -0.14 -21.93
C ALA A 501 -44.08 -1.22 -22.46
N HIS A 502 -42.83 -1.24 -21.99
CA HIS A 502 -41.77 -2.11 -22.52
C HIS A 502 -41.37 -3.26 -21.59
N MET A 503 -41.94 -3.36 -20.38
CA MET A 503 -41.59 -4.43 -19.44
C MET A 503 -41.88 -5.84 -20.00
N GLU A 504 -40.86 -6.68 -20.14
CA GLU A 504 -41.04 -8.08 -20.54
C GLU A 504 -41.57 -8.96 -19.40
N ARG A 505 -41.10 -8.73 -18.17
CA ARG A 505 -41.43 -9.51 -16.98
C ARG A 505 -41.85 -8.56 -15.85
N PRO A 506 -43.13 -8.15 -15.76
CA PRO A 506 -43.57 -7.25 -14.70
C PRO A 506 -43.51 -7.90 -13.32
N SER A 507 -42.97 -7.19 -12.32
CA SER A 507 -43.06 -7.61 -10.91
C SER A 507 -44.29 -7.01 -10.22
N LEU A 508 -44.99 -7.82 -9.43
CA LEU A 508 -46.12 -7.39 -8.62
C LEU A 508 -45.71 -6.27 -7.65
N SER A 509 -44.56 -6.39 -7.00
CA SER A 509 -44.10 -5.44 -5.98
C SER A 509 -43.84 -4.06 -6.58
N VAL A 510 -43.14 -3.99 -7.71
CA VAL A 510 -42.87 -2.72 -8.40
C VAL A 510 -44.16 -2.07 -8.89
N LEU A 511 -45.07 -2.84 -9.50
CA LEU A 511 -46.33 -2.30 -10.01
C LEU A 511 -47.22 -1.75 -8.90
N ARG A 512 -47.27 -2.42 -7.75
CA ARG A 512 -48.01 -1.91 -6.57
C ARG A 512 -47.39 -0.61 -6.05
N LEU A 513 -46.06 -0.54 -5.95
CA LEU A 513 -45.37 0.69 -5.50
C LEU A 513 -45.59 1.87 -6.44
N ILE A 514 -45.56 1.65 -7.76
CA ILE A 514 -45.87 2.68 -8.74
C ILE A 514 -47.34 3.08 -8.61
N ALA A 515 -48.28 2.13 -8.49
CA ALA A 515 -49.70 2.41 -8.33
C ALA A 515 -50.02 3.19 -7.05
N ASP A 516 -49.31 2.91 -5.96
CA ASP A 516 -49.45 3.63 -4.69
C ASP A 516 -48.86 5.05 -4.74
N THR A 517 -47.89 5.29 -5.63
CA THR A 517 -47.19 6.58 -5.75
C THR A 517 -47.81 7.50 -6.81
N VAL A 518 -48.26 6.95 -7.93
CA VAL A 518 -48.67 7.69 -9.13
C VAL A 518 -50.18 7.64 -9.29
N HIS A 519 -50.83 8.79 -9.44
CA HIS A 519 -52.27 8.84 -9.73
C HIS A 519 -52.58 8.15 -11.08
N PRO A 520 -53.70 7.40 -11.23
CA PRO A 520 -54.03 6.71 -12.48
C PRO A 520 -53.96 7.58 -13.74
N ASP A 521 -54.41 8.83 -13.66
CA ASP A 521 -54.36 9.77 -14.79
C ASP A 521 -53.06 10.57 -14.93
N ALA A 522 -52.05 10.37 -14.07
CA ALA A 522 -50.78 11.07 -14.20
C ALA A 522 -49.89 10.44 -15.30
N VAL A 523 -49.97 9.13 -15.52
CA VAL A 523 -49.16 8.45 -16.54
C VAL A 523 -49.67 8.81 -17.95
N PRO A 524 -48.81 9.34 -18.85
CA PRO A 524 -49.20 9.69 -20.21
C PRO A 524 -49.56 8.46 -21.05
N ASN A 525 -50.42 8.67 -22.05
CA ASN A 525 -50.84 7.69 -23.05
C ASN A 525 -50.84 8.36 -24.44
N ASP A 526 -49.68 8.89 -24.80
CA ASP A 526 -49.53 9.72 -26.00
C ASP A 526 -49.39 8.86 -27.26
N ILE A 527 -48.83 7.64 -27.14
CA ILE A 527 -48.52 6.74 -28.27
C ILE A 527 -48.86 5.29 -27.89
N GLY A 528 -49.60 4.58 -28.76
CA GLY A 528 -49.87 3.13 -28.62
C GLY A 528 -51.02 2.76 -27.68
N GLY A 529 -50.97 1.53 -27.15
CA GLY A 529 -51.89 1.05 -26.12
C GLY A 529 -51.49 1.56 -24.72
N ASP A 530 -52.44 1.52 -23.78
CA ASP A 530 -52.16 2.07 -22.44
C ASP A 530 -51.00 1.34 -21.73
N PRO A 531 -49.99 2.06 -21.20
CA PRO A 531 -48.85 1.43 -20.54
C PRO A 531 -49.26 0.53 -19.36
N TRP A 532 -50.29 0.93 -18.60
CA TRP A 532 -50.80 0.10 -17.50
C TRP A 532 -51.51 -1.14 -18.01
N LEU A 533 -52.23 -1.06 -19.12
CA LEU A 533 -52.86 -2.24 -19.73
C LEU A 533 -51.81 -3.27 -20.14
N HIS A 534 -50.73 -2.82 -20.79
CA HIS A 534 -49.63 -3.68 -21.19
C HIS A 534 -48.97 -4.35 -19.99
N ALA A 535 -48.62 -3.58 -18.96
CA ALA A 535 -48.00 -4.09 -17.74
C ALA A 535 -48.89 -5.09 -16.99
N LEU A 536 -50.16 -4.75 -16.76
CA LEU A 536 -51.08 -5.55 -15.96
C LEU A 536 -51.54 -6.82 -16.69
N SER A 537 -51.77 -6.76 -17.99
CA SER A 537 -52.13 -7.95 -18.78
C SER A 537 -51.00 -8.96 -18.82
N ARG A 538 -49.75 -8.51 -18.95
CA ARG A 538 -48.56 -9.38 -18.86
C ARG A 538 -48.40 -9.97 -17.47
N LEU A 539 -48.56 -9.16 -16.41
CA LEU A 539 -48.51 -9.66 -15.04
C LEU A 539 -49.56 -10.74 -14.84
N SER A 540 -50.82 -10.45 -15.21
CA SER A 540 -51.91 -11.41 -15.04
C SER A 540 -51.70 -12.71 -15.81
N SER A 541 -51.15 -12.63 -17.02
CA SER A 541 -50.84 -13.81 -17.82
C SER A 541 -49.71 -14.65 -17.23
N SER A 542 -48.76 -14.01 -16.53
CA SER A 542 -47.57 -14.67 -15.97
C SER A 542 -47.76 -15.23 -14.56
N THR A 543 -48.46 -14.50 -13.68
CA THR A 543 -48.60 -14.84 -12.25
C THR A 543 -50.01 -15.26 -11.85
N GLY A 544 -50.99 -15.22 -12.77
CA GLY A 544 -52.40 -15.48 -12.47
C GLY A 544 -53.17 -14.20 -12.09
N PRO A 545 -54.28 -14.31 -11.33
CA PRO A 545 -55.11 -13.15 -11.00
C PRO A 545 -54.33 -12.02 -10.34
N LEU A 546 -54.61 -10.77 -10.72
CA LEU A 546 -54.02 -9.58 -10.11
C LEU A 546 -54.51 -9.40 -8.67
N SER A 547 -53.80 -8.58 -7.90
CA SER A 547 -54.24 -8.17 -6.57
C SER A 547 -55.38 -7.14 -6.64
N VAL A 548 -56.22 -7.08 -5.60
CA VAL A 548 -57.43 -6.24 -5.55
C VAL A 548 -57.13 -4.76 -5.73
N ASP A 549 -56.02 -4.29 -5.17
CA ASP A 549 -55.51 -2.92 -5.33
C ASP A 549 -55.15 -2.60 -6.78
N LEU A 550 -54.51 -3.52 -7.50
CA LEU A 550 -54.22 -3.34 -8.93
C LEU A 550 -55.48 -3.40 -9.80
N TYR A 551 -56.45 -4.26 -9.49
CA TYR A 551 -57.75 -4.23 -10.17
C TYR A 551 -58.48 -2.90 -9.96
N ALA A 552 -58.54 -2.41 -8.72
CA ALA A 552 -59.14 -1.12 -8.42
C ALA A 552 -58.40 0.04 -9.11
N TYR A 553 -57.07 0.00 -9.14
CA TYR A 553 -56.25 0.99 -9.84
C TYR A 553 -56.53 0.99 -11.35
N ALA A 554 -56.55 -0.19 -11.98
CA ALA A 554 -56.85 -0.34 -13.40
C ALA A 554 -58.26 0.13 -13.76
N PHE A 555 -59.25 -0.18 -12.92
CA PHE A 555 -60.62 0.28 -13.12
C PHE A 555 -60.71 1.81 -13.02
N ARG A 556 -60.03 2.41 -12.04
CA ARG A 556 -59.93 3.88 -11.91
C ARG A 556 -59.22 4.52 -13.10
N ARG A 557 -58.12 3.91 -13.57
CA ARG A 557 -57.41 4.33 -14.79
C ARG A 557 -58.32 4.36 -16.01
N ALA A 558 -59.20 3.36 -16.13
CA ALA A 558 -60.15 3.27 -17.24
C ALA A 558 -61.31 4.28 -17.16
N LEU A 559 -61.68 4.71 -15.94
CA LEU A 559 -62.65 5.78 -15.73
C LEU A 559 -62.06 7.17 -15.99
N GLY A 560 -60.74 7.29 -15.86
CA GLY A 560 -60.00 8.50 -16.13
C GLY A 560 -60.11 8.99 -17.57
N TRP A 561 -59.65 10.22 -17.79
CA TRP A 561 -59.71 10.92 -19.08
C TRP A 561 -58.47 10.70 -19.95
N ARG A 562 -57.41 10.12 -19.38
CA ARG A 562 -56.11 9.99 -20.04
C ARG A 562 -55.93 8.67 -20.78
N SER A 563 -56.67 7.61 -20.47
CA SER A 563 -56.50 6.30 -21.12
C SER A 563 -57.28 6.20 -22.42
N LYS A 564 -56.63 5.72 -23.49
CA LYS A 564 -57.29 5.37 -24.77
C LYS A 564 -57.73 3.89 -24.83
N SER A 565 -57.40 3.09 -23.82
CA SER A 565 -57.74 1.66 -23.72
C SER A 565 -58.66 1.40 -22.53
N SER A 566 -59.64 2.30 -22.36
CA SER A 566 -60.63 2.28 -21.27
C SER A 566 -61.35 0.93 -21.18
N VAL A 567 -61.86 0.44 -22.31
CA VAL A 567 -62.69 -0.77 -22.36
C VAL A 567 -61.87 -2.01 -22.04
N GLU A 568 -60.64 -2.10 -22.54
CA GLU A 568 -59.74 -3.22 -22.29
C GLU A 568 -59.30 -3.26 -20.81
N LEU A 569 -58.97 -2.10 -20.23
CA LEU A 569 -58.64 -1.98 -18.81
C LEU A 569 -59.83 -2.34 -17.92
N MET A 570 -61.06 -1.91 -18.28
CA MET A 570 -62.27 -2.33 -17.56
C MET A 570 -62.51 -3.83 -17.71
N SER A 571 -62.34 -4.40 -18.89
CA SER A 571 -62.51 -5.84 -19.12
C SER A 571 -61.53 -6.66 -18.27
N LEU A 572 -60.31 -6.16 -18.06
CA LEU A 572 -59.32 -6.80 -17.20
C LEU A 572 -59.69 -6.75 -15.70
N SER A 573 -60.37 -5.70 -15.25
CA SER A 573 -60.50 -5.37 -13.82
C SER A 573 -61.92 -5.46 -13.24
N PHE A 574 -62.96 -5.28 -14.05
CA PHE A 574 -64.33 -5.09 -13.61
C PHE A 574 -64.89 -6.30 -12.86
N GLU A 575 -64.86 -7.48 -13.48
CA GLU A 575 -65.49 -8.68 -12.92
C GLU A 575 -64.79 -9.15 -11.62
N PRO A 576 -63.44 -9.28 -11.56
CA PRO A 576 -62.76 -9.60 -10.31
C PRO A 576 -63.06 -8.59 -9.20
N LEU A 577 -63.03 -7.28 -9.51
CA LEU A 577 -63.31 -6.23 -8.53
C LEU A 577 -64.77 -6.28 -8.03
N HIS A 578 -65.73 -6.51 -8.93
CA HIS A 578 -67.15 -6.65 -8.59
C HIS A 578 -67.37 -7.85 -7.66
N GLN A 579 -66.74 -9.00 -7.94
CA GLN A 579 -66.82 -10.18 -7.08
C GLN A 579 -66.22 -9.92 -5.70
N THR A 580 -65.07 -9.25 -5.60
CA THR A 580 -64.46 -8.87 -4.32
C THR A 580 -65.39 -7.96 -3.50
N VAL A 581 -66.05 -7.00 -4.15
CA VAL A 581 -67.04 -6.12 -3.50
C VAL A 581 -68.22 -6.93 -2.97
N LEU A 582 -68.77 -7.86 -3.76
CA LEU A 582 -69.89 -8.70 -3.34
C LEU A 582 -69.55 -9.61 -2.15
N ARG A 583 -68.29 -10.05 -2.04
CA ARG A 583 -67.80 -10.85 -0.91
C ARG A 583 -67.50 -10.00 0.35
N GLY A 584 -67.52 -8.68 0.24
CA GLY A 584 -67.14 -7.79 1.34
C GLY A 584 -65.65 -7.79 1.66
N GLU A 585 -64.81 -8.21 0.70
CA GLU A 585 -63.37 -8.43 0.87
C GLU A 585 -62.52 -7.21 0.44
N LEU A 586 -63.14 -6.06 0.13
CA LEU A 586 -62.44 -4.87 -0.33
C LEU A 586 -61.80 -4.10 0.84
N PRO A 587 -60.46 -3.93 0.87
CA PRO A 587 -59.80 -3.17 1.93
C PRO A 587 -60.20 -1.70 1.92
N GLU A 588 -60.30 -1.08 3.10
CA GLU A 588 -60.73 0.33 3.25
C GLU A 588 -59.80 1.32 2.52
N SER A 589 -58.49 1.02 2.48
CA SER A 589 -57.49 1.82 1.74
C SER A 589 -57.75 1.84 0.23
N VAL A 590 -58.31 0.77 -0.33
CA VAL A 590 -58.68 0.64 -1.75
C VAL A 590 -60.09 1.17 -2.00
N ARG A 591 -60.99 0.99 -1.01
CA ARG A 591 -62.40 1.38 -1.08
C ARG A 591 -62.58 2.88 -1.31
N ARG A 592 -61.97 3.73 -0.48
CA ARG A 592 -62.19 5.19 -0.55
C ARG A 592 -61.80 5.79 -1.91
N PRO A 593 -60.59 5.52 -2.46
CA PRO A 593 -60.23 6.05 -3.77
C PRO A 593 -61.11 5.52 -4.91
N LEU A 594 -61.55 4.26 -4.81
CA LEU A 594 -62.48 3.67 -5.78
C LEU A 594 -63.85 4.36 -5.73
N GLU A 595 -64.44 4.51 -4.55
CA GLU A 595 -65.72 5.19 -4.34
C GLU A 595 -65.73 6.61 -4.88
N ALA A 596 -64.63 7.35 -4.69
CA ALA A 596 -64.48 8.72 -5.21
C ALA A 596 -64.44 8.80 -6.74
N SER A 597 -64.07 7.71 -7.42
CA SER A 597 -63.98 7.64 -8.89
C SER A 597 -65.28 7.13 -9.54
N LEU A 598 -66.17 6.51 -8.76
CA LEU A 598 -67.40 5.88 -9.26
C LEU A 598 -68.56 6.88 -9.43
N PRO A 599 -69.47 6.64 -10.38
CA PRO A 599 -70.63 7.48 -10.59
C PRO A 599 -71.47 7.64 -9.32
N TRP A 600 -72.12 8.80 -9.19
CA TRP A 600 -73.05 9.05 -8.10
C TRP A 600 -74.31 8.19 -8.23
N ALA A 601 -74.80 7.66 -7.10
CA ALA A 601 -76.06 6.94 -7.00
C ALA A 601 -76.94 7.51 -5.85
N PRO A 602 -78.27 7.61 -6.04
CA PRO A 602 -79.18 8.14 -5.03
C PRO A 602 -79.32 7.18 -3.83
N ARG A 603 -79.52 7.74 -2.62
CA ARG A 603 -79.85 6.95 -1.42
C ARG A 603 -81.20 6.23 -1.60
N PRO A 604 -81.35 4.97 -1.13
CA PRO A 604 -80.45 4.23 -0.25
C PRO A 604 -79.31 3.46 -0.95
N ARG A 605 -79.17 3.55 -2.28
CA ARG A 605 -78.19 2.76 -3.07
C ARG A 605 -76.80 3.42 -3.18
N ALA A 606 -76.56 4.53 -2.49
CA ALA A 606 -75.29 5.26 -2.55
C ALA A 606 -74.08 4.43 -2.08
N ASP A 607 -74.32 3.52 -1.13
CA ASP A 607 -73.31 2.65 -0.54
C ASP A 607 -73.14 1.30 -1.30
N ASP A 608 -73.97 1.07 -2.33
CA ASP A 608 -73.90 -0.13 -3.18
C ASP A 608 -72.80 0.02 -4.24
N LEU A 609 -71.59 -0.32 -3.84
CA LEU A 609 -70.42 -0.31 -4.70
C LEU A 609 -70.54 -1.23 -5.91
N ALA A 610 -71.19 -2.39 -5.77
CA ALA A 610 -71.35 -3.36 -6.85
C ALA A 610 -72.26 -2.78 -7.96
N LEU A 611 -73.37 -2.13 -7.58
CA LEU A 611 -74.19 -1.35 -8.48
C LEU A 611 -73.41 -0.23 -9.17
N ARG A 612 -72.68 0.59 -8.39
CA ARG A 612 -71.93 1.73 -8.95
C ARG A 612 -70.82 1.30 -9.91
N LEU A 613 -70.20 0.14 -9.67
CA LEU A 613 -69.26 -0.49 -10.62
C LEU A 613 -69.97 -0.88 -11.92
N ARG A 614 -71.12 -1.57 -11.85
CA ARG A 614 -71.91 -1.96 -13.04
C ARG A 614 -72.35 -0.72 -13.83
N GLN A 615 -72.80 0.33 -13.16
CA GLN A 615 -73.19 1.60 -13.77
C GLN A 615 -72.01 2.29 -14.47
N ALA A 616 -70.83 2.31 -13.84
CA ALA A 616 -69.63 2.89 -14.42
C ALA A 616 -69.24 2.16 -15.72
N MET A 617 -69.29 0.83 -15.66
CA MET A 617 -69.01 -0.04 -16.80
C MET A 617 -70.03 0.14 -17.93
N ALA A 618 -71.33 0.12 -17.62
CA ALA A 618 -72.41 0.33 -18.59
C ALA A 618 -72.29 1.67 -19.31
N ARG A 619 -72.04 2.75 -18.55
CA ARG A 619 -71.85 4.10 -19.11
C ARG A 619 -70.66 4.15 -20.08
N ARG A 620 -69.54 3.50 -19.74
CA ARG A 620 -68.35 3.48 -20.60
C ARG A 620 -68.58 2.67 -21.88
N LEU A 621 -69.18 1.49 -21.77
CA LEU A 621 -69.49 0.66 -22.95
C LEU A 621 -70.43 1.39 -23.92
N LEU A 622 -71.37 2.18 -23.39
CA LEU A 622 -72.30 2.99 -24.17
C LEU A 622 -71.63 4.22 -24.77
N SER A 623 -70.78 4.94 -24.02
CA SER A 623 -70.07 6.13 -24.52
C SER A 623 -69.13 5.79 -25.66
N ASP A 624 -68.42 4.67 -25.53
CA ASP A 624 -67.39 4.24 -26.48
C ASP A 624 -68.00 3.43 -27.65
N ARG A 625 -69.33 3.18 -27.63
CA ARG A 625 -70.10 2.46 -28.65
C ARG A 625 -69.42 1.14 -29.07
N VAL A 626 -69.06 0.32 -28.08
CA VAL A 626 -68.22 -0.86 -28.32
C VAL A 626 -68.88 -1.89 -29.23
N ALA A 627 -68.06 -2.64 -29.98
CA ALA A 627 -68.56 -3.66 -30.88
C ALA A 627 -69.18 -4.86 -30.14
N SER A 628 -70.02 -5.61 -30.86
CA SER A 628 -70.71 -6.79 -30.34
C SER A 628 -69.78 -7.92 -29.95
N ASP A 629 -68.54 -7.97 -30.47
CA ASP A 629 -67.47 -8.88 -30.05
C ASP A 629 -66.97 -8.56 -28.64
N VAL A 630 -66.63 -7.29 -28.40
CA VAL A 630 -66.08 -6.83 -27.13
C VAL A 630 -67.11 -6.91 -26.00
N LEU A 631 -68.36 -6.50 -26.25
CA LEU A 631 -69.43 -6.59 -25.23
C LEU A 631 -69.64 -8.04 -24.76
N LEU A 632 -69.64 -9.00 -25.70
CA LEU A 632 -69.90 -10.41 -25.38
C LEU A 632 -68.73 -11.09 -24.66
N SER A 633 -67.54 -10.49 -24.62
CA SER A 633 -66.36 -11.00 -23.92
C SER A 633 -66.01 -10.22 -22.65
N VAL A 634 -66.80 -9.20 -22.29
CA VAL A 634 -66.41 -8.19 -21.29
C VAL A 634 -66.42 -8.68 -19.84
N VAL A 635 -67.20 -9.72 -19.57
CA VAL A 635 -67.27 -10.46 -18.29
C VAL A 635 -67.38 -11.94 -18.60
N ASN A 636 -67.03 -12.86 -17.71
CA ASN A 636 -67.13 -14.31 -17.90
C ASN A 636 -68.38 -14.91 -17.24
N ASP A 637 -68.90 -14.30 -16.18
CA ASP A 637 -70.13 -14.72 -15.52
C ASP A 637 -71.38 -14.30 -16.32
N ASP A 638 -72.23 -15.28 -16.65
CA ASP A 638 -73.45 -15.05 -17.42
C ASP A 638 -74.52 -14.27 -16.62
N GLY A 639 -74.50 -14.36 -15.29
CA GLY A 639 -75.41 -13.62 -14.41
C GLY A 639 -75.06 -12.13 -14.39
N LEU A 640 -73.79 -11.81 -14.13
CA LEU A 640 -73.23 -10.47 -14.18
C LEU A 640 -73.38 -9.86 -15.59
N PHE A 641 -73.24 -10.66 -16.65
CA PHE A 641 -73.53 -10.21 -18.01
C PHE A 641 -74.98 -9.75 -18.17
N ALA A 642 -75.96 -10.50 -17.65
CA ALA A 642 -77.36 -10.12 -17.70
C ALA A 642 -77.64 -8.85 -16.88
N GLU A 643 -77.06 -8.73 -15.68
CA GLU A 643 -77.15 -7.52 -14.85
C GLU A 643 -76.56 -6.29 -15.56
N LEU A 644 -75.43 -6.46 -16.26
CA LEU A 644 -74.82 -5.39 -17.03
C LEU A 644 -75.71 -4.94 -18.21
N LEU A 645 -76.45 -5.86 -18.86
CA LEU A 645 -77.42 -5.49 -19.89
C LEU A 645 -78.55 -4.63 -19.33
N PHE A 646 -79.04 -4.91 -18.11
CA PHE A 646 -80.02 -4.05 -17.43
C PHE A 646 -79.48 -2.65 -17.19
N GLU A 647 -78.26 -2.53 -16.67
CA GLU A 647 -77.65 -1.21 -16.44
C GLU A 647 -77.39 -0.45 -17.74
N ILE A 648 -77.03 -1.13 -18.84
CA ILE A 648 -76.91 -0.48 -20.15
C ILE A 648 -78.27 0.03 -20.64
N ASP A 649 -79.33 -0.79 -20.54
CA ASP A 649 -80.69 -0.46 -20.99
C ASP A 649 -81.30 0.73 -20.23
N ASP A 650 -81.00 0.87 -18.94
CA ASP A 650 -81.46 1.97 -18.08
C ASP A 650 -80.83 3.33 -18.44
N ASN A 651 -79.70 3.33 -19.16
CA ASN A 651 -79.06 4.57 -19.60
C ASN A 651 -79.66 5.10 -20.91
N TRP A 652 -79.69 6.42 -21.05
CA TRP A 652 -80.20 7.07 -22.25
C TRP A 652 -79.43 6.64 -23.52
N GLY A 653 -80.14 6.10 -24.50
CA GLY A 653 -79.56 5.56 -25.74
C GLY A 653 -79.13 4.08 -25.65
N GLY A 654 -79.19 3.48 -24.46
CA GLY A 654 -78.94 2.06 -24.18
C GLY A 654 -79.79 1.09 -25.00
N PRO A 655 -81.14 1.22 -25.01
CA PRO A 655 -82.01 0.30 -25.74
C PRO A 655 -81.71 0.26 -27.25
N SER A 656 -81.45 1.44 -27.83
CA SER A 656 -81.07 1.57 -29.25
C SER A 656 -79.72 0.94 -29.54
N TYR A 657 -78.74 1.13 -28.65
CA TYR A 657 -77.42 0.53 -28.75
C TYR A 657 -77.48 -1.01 -28.68
N LEU A 658 -78.17 -1.58 -27.69
CA LEU A 658 -78.31 -3.04 -27.52
C LEU A 658 -79.05 -3.67 -28.71
N LYS A 659 -80.09 -3.00 -29.23
CA LYS A 659 -80.80 -3.44 -30.44
C LYS A 659 -79.86 -3.51 -31.64
N GLY A 660 -79.04 -2.47 -31.87
CA GLY A 660 -78.06 -2.45 -32.97
C GLY A 660 -77.04 -3.59 -32.88
N LEU A 661 -76.56 -3.91 -31.69
CA LEU A 661 -75.65 -5.05 -31.48
C LEU A 661 -76.31 -6.41 -31.71
N ALA A 662 -77.57 -6.57 -31.28
CA ALA A 662 -78.33 -7.80 -31.48
C ALA A 662 -78.64 -8.06 -32.98
N GLU A 663 -78.88 -6.99 -33.74
CA GLU A 663 -79.07 -7.03 -35.20
C GLU A 663 -77.77 -7.39 -35.94
N ASP A 664 -76.63 -6.75 -35.61
CA ASP A 664 -75.31 -7.09 -36.16
C ASP A 664 -74.95 -8.58 -35.95
N ARG A 665 -75.21 -9.13 -34.75
CA ARG A 665 -74.98 -10.55 -34.48
C ARG A 665 -75.91 -11.49 -35.22
N SER A 666 -77.15 -11.07 -35.45
CA SER A 666 -78.13 -11.84 -36.22
C SER A 666 -77.71 -11.91 -37.70
N ALA A 667 -77.15 -10.82 -38.24
CA ALA A 667 -76.58 -10.79 -39.59
C ALA A 667 -75.34 -11.68 -39.74
N ARG A 668 -74.49 -11.79 -38.71
CA ARG A 668 -73.28 -12.64 -38.70
C ARG A 668 -73.53 -14.12 -38.37
N GLY A 669 -74.77 -14.53 -38.09
CA GLY A 669 -75.14 -15.94 -37.89
C GLY A 669 -74.61 -16.62 -36.60
N SER A 670 -74.14 -15.85 -35.61
CA SER A 670 -73.53 -16.41 -34.38
C SER A 670 -74.57 -17.06 -33.45
N LYS A 671 -74.30 -18.29 -32.97
CA LYS A 671 -75.20 -19.09 -32.11
C LYS A 671 -74.76 -19.17 -30.64
N SER A 672 -73.84 -18.32 -30.18
CA SER A 672 -73.35 -18.41 -28.79
C SER A 672 -74.49 -18.20 -27.76
N LYS A 673 -74.35 -18.81 -26.58
CA LYS A 673 -75.31 -18.69 -25.46
C LYS A 673 -75.57 -17.22 -25.13
N ARG A 674 -74.53 -16.39 -25.12
CA ARG A 674 -74.63 -14.95 -24.83
C ARG A 674 -75.32 -14.15 -25.93
N VAL A 675 -75.16 -14.52 -27.20
CA VAL A 675 -75.96 -13.93 -28.30
C VAL A 675 -77.45 -14.25 -28.13
N ARG A 676 -77.80 -15.40 -27.54
CA ARG A 676 -79.19 -15.71 -27.18
C ARG A 676 -79.67 -14.84 -26.02
N VAL A 677 -78.89 -14.72 -24.94
CA VAL A 677 -79.20 -13.87 -23.79
C VAL A 677 -79.42 -12.42 -24.22
N LEU A 678 -78.53 -11.84 -25.03
CA LEU A 678 -78.68 -10.48 -25.56
C LEU A 678 -79.97 -10.33 -26.40
N ARG A 679 -80.27 -11.27 -27.30
CA ARG A 679 -81.49 -11.23 -28.11
C ARG A 679 -82.76 -11.36 -27.28
N ASP A 680 -82.76 -12.28 -26.32
CA ASP A 680 -83.90 -12.50 -25.45
C ASP A 680 -84.11 -11.30 -24.52
N PHE A 681 -83.03 -10.65 -24.07
CA PHE A 681 -83.07 -9.40 -23.33
C PHE A 681 -83.69 -8.26 -24.15
N VAL A 682 -83.17 -7.99 -25.36
CA VAL A 682 -83.71 -6.94 -26.24
C VAL A 682 -85.19 -7.19 -26.56
N LYS A 683 -85.59 -8.43 -26.84
CA LYS A 683 -87.00 -8.82 -27.08
C LYS A 683 -87.91 -8.62 -25.86
N ARG A 684 -87.37 -8.70 -24.64
CA ARG A 684 -88.11 -8.48 -23.39
C ARG A 684 -88.20 -7.00 -23.06
N SER A 685 -87.11 -6.25 -23.18
CA SER A 685 -87.08 -4.80 -22.94
C SER A 685 -87.96 -4.03 -23.95
N SER A 686 -87.94 -4.41 -25.22
CA SER A 686 -88.82 -3.84 -26.27
C SER A 686 -90.31 -4.18 -26.16
N ARG A 687 -90.74 -4.93 -25.12
CA ARG A 687 -92.17 -5.13 -24.78
C ARG A 687 -92.67 -4.15 -23.70
N PHE A 688 -91.77 -3.36 -23.09
CA PHE A 688 -92.07 -2.39 -22.03
C PHE A 688 -91.75 -0.94 -22.43
N LEU A 689 -91.28 -0.72 -23.66
CA LEU A 689 -91.27 0.56 -24.40
C LEU A 689 -92.48 0.59 -25.33
#